data_AF-A0A957T5V5-F1
#
_entry.id   AF-A0A957T5V5-F1
#
_cell.length_a   1.000
_cell.length_b   1.000
_cell.length_c   1.000
_cell.angle_alpha   90.00
_cell.angle_beta   90.00
_cell.angle_gamma   90.00
#
_symmetry.space_group_name_H-M   'P 1'
#
loop_
_entity.id
_entity.type
_entity.pdbx_description
1 polymer ?
#
loop_
_entity_poly.entity_id
_entity_poly.type
_entity_poly.pdbx_seq_one_letter_code
_entity_poly.pdbx_strand_id
1 'polypeptide(L)'
;MSHPTSPAATTEPTTIDKLRGLRWSYLTNAANTVFVQFVYFGSVFVLFLNELALTKTQIGFVLALIPFAACLAPFIAPWTARVGYKRIFVLFFGARKATTLLLLLTPWVLGVSTAQGVFWFVTAVVALFAVTRAIEETAYFPWVQEFVPNAVRGKYAATSNILSGVAGFAAVGVAGLVLDQIIGLNGFMLLFGVSIVFGVVSVWASAFIPGGAPNPTAARGQRDLRAALADTDFRRYLLGLALITLGTVPLASFLPLFMQEEVGLSAGNVVLLQMGTLLGTLTTSYLWGWAADRYGSKPIMLSGLTALVLLPMLWWLLPKGSPISLPVALAIAFVQGSANLGWGIGAGRLLFVSIVPADKKSDYMALYFAWTGIVTGVSQFVGGRALDFSQGISGQFLFLRLDAYTPLFLAAVMLPLLSISLLHAIRGDSPFSTTQFAGFFLRGNPVLALNSLVRFYRARDEHSAVLVTERMGEIRSPLAVDELLDALIDPRFNVRFEAILAVARMPADPRLTDALIAVLEDDSPALSVVAAWALGKIGGSQPTAHDALRAALQSQYRSVQAHAVRALGSLADTTVADALLQQLEHETDDGLRMACASTLGKLGVSEAIGPLLQLLDTSPDETMRAECALALARIAGNETDFIRLFRQMKMAAAVTSTQVLTQIERRFAGTPTWPGLRDAIRKCAELCAQDQIKEAAMLLGEALQPLPAGVFDAERSLILASCAHEFVHSGVSRREYWLLALHLLGGQRPTGRGSLPISLDQPANTPM
;
A
#
# COMPACT_ATOMS: atom_id res chain seq x y z
N MET A 1 1.18 -60.35 36.46
CA MET A 1 0.78 -60.50 35.05
C MET A 1 -0.42 -59.59 34.80
N SER A 2 -0.15 -58.35 34.42
CA SER A 2 -1.16 -57.34 34.07
C SER A 2 -1.19 -57.21 32.55
N HIS A 3 -2.31 -57.59 31.93
CA HIS A 3 -2.56 -57.37 30.51
C HIS A 3 -2.35 -55.89 30.15
N PRO A 4 -1.65 -55.58 29.04
CA PRO A 4 -1.66 -54.23 28.51
C PRO A 4 -3.04 -53.98 27.91
N THR A 5 -3.77 -53.03 28.49
CA THR A 5 -4.95 -52.41 27.88
C THR A 5 -4.56 -51.88 26.50
N SER A 6 -5.25 -52.33 25.45
CA SER A 6 -5.05 -51.78 24.11
C SER A 6 -5.29 -50.27 24.13
N PRO A 7 -4.53 -49.47 23.36
CA PRO A 7 -4.82 -48.06 23.21
C PRO A 7 -6.19 -47.93 22.55
N ALA A 8 -7.11 -47.21 23.20
CA ALA A 8 -8.39 -46.84 22.63
C ALA A 8 -8.14 -46.23 21.24
N ALA A 9 -8.64 -46.90 20.19
CA ALA A 9 -8.52 -46.42 18.83
C ALA A 9 -9.04 -44.98 18.76
N THR A 10 -8.16 -44.04 18.44
CA THR A 10 -8.53 -42.64 18.24
C THR A 10 -9.61 -42.59 17.17
N THR A 11 -10.79 -42.08 17.52
CA THR A 11 -11.93 -41.90 16.61
C THR A 11 -11.68 -40.83 15.53
N GLU A 12 -10.50 -40.20 15.53
CA GLU A 12 -10.08 -39.26 14.50
C GLU A 12 -9.54 -39.99 13.27
N PRO A 13 -9.97 -39.58 12.06
CA PRO A 13 -9.48 -40.19 10.82
C PRO A 13 -7.98 -39.94 10.64
N THR A 14 -7.27 -40.93 10.07
CA THR A 14 -5.83 -40.79 9.81
C THR A 14 -5.56 -39.69 8.78
N THR A 15 -4.33 -39.15 8.74
CA THR A 15 -3.94 -38.14 7.75
C THR A 15 -4.18 -38.60 6.31
N ILE A 16 -3.99 -39.90 6.02
CA ILE A 16 -4.23 -40.49 4.70
C ILE A 16 -5.74 -40.47 4.38
N ASP A 17 -6.59 -40.85 5.33
CA ASP A 17 -8.04 -40.82 5.16
C ASP A 17 -8.54 -39.39 4.94
N LYS A 18 -8.04 -38.44 5.72
CA LYS A 18 -8.31 -37.00 5.56
C LYS A 18 -7.96 -36.53 4.15
N LEU A 19 -6.76 -36.85 3.65
CA LEU A 19 -6.33 -36.47 2.29
C LEU A 19 -7.20 -37.10 1.19
N ARG A 20 -7.58 -38.38 1.32
CA ARG A 20 -8.50 -39.05 0.38
C ARG A 20 -9.90 -38.44 0.42
N GLY A 21 -10.34 -37.95 1.58
CA GLY A 21 -11.63 -37.27 1.77
C GLY A 21 -11.74 -35.92 1.05
N LEU A 22 -10.62 -35.22 0.82
CA LEU A 22 -10.63 -33.86 0.26
C LEU A 22 -11.29 -33.78 -1.12
N ARG A 23 -11.10 -34.77 -1.99
CA ARG A 23 -11.72 -34.81 -3.32
C ARG A 23 -13.25 -34.79 -3.25
N TRP A 24 -13.81 -35.49 -2.27
CA TRP A 24 -15.25 -35.56 -2.03
C TRP A 24 -15.76 -34.23 -1.50
N SER A 25 -15.00 -33.59 -0.60
CA SER A 25 -15.31 -32.25 -0.12
C SER A 25 -15.30 -31.20 -1.24
N TYR A 26 -14.31 -31.24 -2.15
CA TYR A 26 -14.29 -30.36 -3.31
C TYR A 26 -15.52 -30.56 -4.23
N LEU A 27 -15.90 -31.81 -4.49
CA LEU A 27 -17.11 -32.12 -5.26
C LEU A 27 -18.38 -31.65 -4.56
N THR A 28 -18.50 -31.89 -3.25
CA THR A 28 -19.60 -31.39 -2.42
C THR A 28 -19.72 -29.88 -2.54
N ASN A 29 -18.62 -29.14 -2.40
CA ASN A 29 -18.62 -27.69 -2.43
C ASN A 29 -18.98 -27.15 -3.82
N ALA A 30 -18.37 -27.68 -4.89
CA ALA A 30 -18.66 -27.24 -6.26
C ALA A 30 -20.12 -27.51 -6.66
N ALA A 31 -20.64 -28.72 -6.38
CA ALA A 31 -22.04 -29.06 -6.68
C ALA A 31 -23.03 -28.25 -5.81
N ASN A 32 -22.69 -28.01 -4.53
CA ASN A 32 -23.50 -27.15 -3.67
C ASN A 32 -23.52 -25.71 -4.18
N THR A 33 -22.41 -25.20 -4.71
CA THR A 33 -22.36 -23.86 -5.30
C THR A 33 -23.37 -23.72 -6.43
N VAL A 34 -23.44 -24.67 -7.36
CA VAL A 34 -24.45 -24.65 -8.43
C VAL A 34 -25.87 -24.65 -7.84
N PHE A 35 -26.14 -25.52 -6.86
CA PHE A 35 -27.44 -25.56 -6.20
C PHE A 35 -27.84 -24.21 -5.61
N VAL A 36 -26.95 -23.55 -4.85
CA VAL A 36 -27.32 -22.30 -4.17
C VAL A 36 -27.50 -21.16 -5.16
N GLN A 37 -26.67 -21.06 -6.21
CA GLN A 37 -26.78 -19.99 -7.21
C GLN A 37 -28.06 -20.08 -8.04
N PHE A 38 -28.61 -21.27 -8.25
CA PHE A 38 -29.86 -21.46 -9.00
C PHE A 38 -31.11 -21.20 -8.19
N VAL A 39 -31.04 -21.19 -6.85
CA VAL A 39 -32.25 -21.07 -6.02
C VAL A 39 -32.20 -19.93 -5.04
N TYR A 40 -31.20 -19.87 -4.15
CA TYR A 40 -31.27 -19.02 -2.94
C TYR A 40 -30.27 -17.86 -2.95
N PHE A 41 -29.19 -17.95 -3.72
CA PHE A 41 -28.14 -16.93 -3.79
C PHE A 41 -28.27 -16.09 -5.05
N GLY A 42 -27.82 -14.85 -4.97
CA GLY A 42 -27.87 -13.91 -6.09
C GLY A 42 -29.29 -13.38 -6.36
N SER A 43 -29.53 -12.98 -7.59
CA SER A 43 -30.78 -12.35 -8.03
C SER A 43 -31.89 -13.35 -8.38
N VAL A 44 -31.57 -14.62 -8.63
CA VAL A 44 -32.55 -15.62 -9.11
C VAL A 44 -33.73 -15.77 -8.15
N PHE A 45 -33.47 -15.90 -6.84
CA PHE A 45 -34.56 -16.07 -5.86
C PHE A 45 -35.46 -14.84 -5.78
N VAL A 46 -34.87 -13.66 -5.76
CA VAL A 46 -35.59 -12.40 -5.61
C VAL A 46 -36.47 -12.15 -6.82
N LEU A 47 -35.94 -12.38 -8.03
CA LEU A 47 -36.69 -12.29 -9.28
C LEU A 47 -37.81 -13.33 -9.33
N PHE A 48 -37.59 -14.55 -8.84
CA PHE A 48 -38.64 -15.57 -8.70
C PHE A 48 -39.77 -15.10 -7.77
N LEU A 49 -39.45 -14.55 -6.60
CA LEU A 49 -40.48 -14.04 -5.68
C LEU A 49 -41.26 -12.85 -6.28
N ASN A 50 -40.60 -12.03 -7.10
CA ASN A 50 -41.26 -10.94 -7.84
C ASN A 50 -42.19 -11.47 -8.93
N GLU A 51 -41.78 -12.54 -9.64
CA GLU A 51 -42.60 -13.22 -10.65
C GLU A 51 -43.88 -13.85 -10.05
N LEU A 52 -43.85 -14.21 -8.76
CA LEU A 52 -45.03 -14.64 -8.00
C LEU A 52 -45.97 -13.47 -7.61
N ALA A 53 -45.67 -12.25 -8.04
CA ALA A 53 -46.39 -11.02 -7.71
C ALA A 53 -46.47 -10.75 -6.20
N LEU A 54 -45.45 -11.14 -5.43
CA LEU A 54 -45.34 -10.80 -4.01
C LEU A 54 -44.98 -9.33 -3.81
N THR A 55 -45.55 -8.70 -2.77
CA THR A 55 -45.20 -7.32 -2.42
C THR A 55 -43.76 -7.21 -1.91
N LYS A 56 -43.15 -6.01 -1.93
CA LYS A 56 -41.76 -5.86 -1.49
C LYS A 56 -41.60 -6.19 0.00
N THR A 57 -42.61 -5.89 0.83
CA THR A 57 -42.67 -6.34 2.23
C THR A 57 -42.71 -7.85 2.36
N GLN A 58 -43.51 -8.55 1.53
CA GLN A 58 -43.58 -10.02 1.54
C GLN A 58 -42.24 -10.64 1.13
N ILE A 59 -41.60 -10.13 0.08
CA ILE A 59 -40.26 -10.54 -0.35
C ILE A 59 -39.26 -10.36 0.78
N GLY A 60 -39.20 -9.16 1.39
CA GLY A 60 -38.30 -8.85 2.50
C GLY A 60 -38.52 -9.76 3.72
N PHE A 61 -39.79 -10.10 4.02
CA PHE A 61 -40.12 -11.05 5.08
C PHE A 61 -39.60 -12.46 4.79
N VAL A 62 -39.81 -12.98 3.57
CA VAL A 62 -39.32 -14.31 3.18
C VAL A 62 -37.80 -14.36 3.24
N LEU A 63 -37.10 -13.33 2.73
CA LEU A 63 -35.65 -13.23 2.76
C LEU A 63 -35.09 -13.13 4.19
N ALA A 64 -35.81 -12.50 5.11
CA ALA A 64 -35.41 -12.36 6.51
C ALA A 64 -35.36 -13.70 7.27
N LEU A 65 -36.13 -14.71 6.88
CA LEU A 65 -36.20 -16.00 7.56
C LEU A 65 -34.85 -16.72 7.60
N ILE A 66 -34.09 -16.64 6.50
CA ILE A 66 -32.79 -17.31 6.35
C ILE A 66 -31.77 -16.83 7.40
N PRO A 67 -31.48 -15.51 7.53
CA PRO A 67 -30.58 -15.02 8.57
C PRO A 67 -31.16 -15.14 9.99
N PHE A 68 -32.48 -14.99 10.19
CA PHE A 68 -33.08 -15.14 11.52
C PHE A 68 -32.85 -16.54 12.12
N ALA A 69 -32.88 -17.59 11.29
CA ALA A 69 -32.63 -18.95 11.74
C ALA A 69 -31.22 -19.15 12.32
N ALA A 70 -30.24 -18.29 12.01
CA ALA A 70 -28.91 -18.35 12.60
C ALA A 70 -28.92 -18.16 14.13
N CYS A 71 -29.95 -17.51 14.68
CA CYS A 71 -30.14 -17.36 16.13
C CYS A 71 -30.34 -18.70 16.85
N LEU A 72 -30.71 -19.76 16.13
CA LEU A 72 -30.86 -21.11 16.68
C LEU A 72 -29.51 -21.81 16.90
N ALA A 73 -28.46 -21.40 16.20
CA ALA A 73 -27.16 -22.09 16.20
C ALA A 73 -26.56 -22.28 17.61
N PRO A 74 -26.54 -21.28 18.53
CA PRO A 74 -25.98 -21.45 19.87
C PRO A 74 -26.69 -22.49 20.73
N PHE A 75 -27.99 -22.72 20.47
CA PHE A 75 -28.84 -23.69 21.19
C PHE A 75 -28.70 -25.09 20.60
N ILE A 76 -28.49 -25.20 19.28
CA ILE A 76 -28.34 -26.47 18.57
C ILE A 76 -26.93 -27.05 18.75
N ALA A 77 -25.89 -26.20 18.86
CA ALA A 77 -24.49 -26.64 18.88
C ALA A 77 -24.14 -27.75 19.92
N PRO A 78 -24.60 -27.69 21.19
CA PRO A 78 -24.33 -28.76 22.15
C PRO A 78 -24.98 -30.09 21.76
N TRP A 79 -26.16 -30.04 21.15
CA TRP A 79 -26.85 -31.22 20.67
C TRP A 79 -26.15 -31.82 19.45
N THR A 80 -25.70 -30.98 18.52
CA THR A 80 -24.91 -31.39 17.36
C THR A 80 -23.64 -32.14 17.75
N ALA A 81 -22.91 -31.64 18.75
CA ALA A 81 -21.70 -32.30 19.26
C ALA A 81 -22.00 -33.69 19.86
N ARG A 82 -23.14 -33.85 20.55
CA ARG A 82 -23.55 -35.15 21.15
C ARG A 82 -23.96 -36.18 20.11
N VAL A 83 -24.61 -35.77 19.02
CA VAL A 83 -25.08 -36.70 17.98
C VAL A 83 -23.97 -37.05 16.97
N GLY A 84 -23.00 -36.14 16.80
CA GLY A 84 -21.89 -36.26 15.85
C GLY A 84 -22.08 -35.37 14.64
N TYR A 85 -21.04 -34.59 14.32
CA TYR A 85 -21.12 -33.51 13.33
C TYR A 85 -21.44 -34.03 11.92
N LYS A 86 -20.84 -35.13 11.48
CA LYS A 86 -21.09 -35.69 10.13
C LYS A 86 -22.54 -36.13 9.95
N ARG A 87 -23.11 -36.79 10.95
CA ARG A 87 -24.50 -37.31 10.89
C ARG A 87 -25.49 -36.16 10.78
N ILE A 88 -25.34 -35.15 11.63
CA ILE A 88 -26.19 -33.95 11.60
C ILE A 88 -26.01 -33.21 10.27
N PHE A 89 -24.76 -33.00 9.83
CA PHE A 89 -24.50 -32.35 8.55
C PHE A 89 -25.20 -33.09 7.42
N VAL A 90 -24.91 -34.37 7.16
CA VAL A 90 -25.45 -35.10 6.00
C VAL A 90 -26.99 -35.15 6.03
N LEU A 91 -27.58 -35.40 7.21
CA LEU A 91 -29.04 -35.46 7.37
C LEU A 91 -29.71 -34.12 7.04
N PHE A 92 -29.27 -33.04 7.69
CA PHE A 92 -29.92 -31.72 7.52
C PHE A 92 -29.51 -31.05 6.21
N PHE A 93 -28.32 -31.34 5.68
CA PHE A 93 -27.90 -30.94 4.34
C PHE A 93 -28.78 -31.59 3.26
N GLY A 94 -29.14 -32.87 3.43
CA GLY A 94 -30.08 -33.59 2.58
C GLY A 94 -31.52 -33.08 2.75
N ALA A 95 -31.99 -32.93 3.99
CA ALA A 95 -33.31 -32.38 4.30
C ALA A 95 -33.51 -31.00 3.66
N ARG A 96 -32.47 -30.16 3.68
CA ARG A 96 -32.47 -28.85 3.01
C ARG A 96 -32.77 -28.95 1.51
N LYS A 97 -32.24 -29.96 0.80
CA LYS A 97 -32.54 -30.20 -0.63
C LYS A 97 -33.97 -30.70 -0.84
N ALA A 98 -34.44 -31.59 0.04
CA ALA A 98 -35.81 -32.09 0.03
C ALA A 98 -36.82 -30.97 0.27
N THR A 99 -36.51 -30.02 1.15
CA THR A 99 -37.32 -28.83 1.35
C THR A 99 -37.38 -27.96 0.09
N THR A 100 -36.24 -27.76 -0.58
CA THR A 100 -36.19 -27.00 -1.84
C THR A 100 -36.98 -27.66 -2.97
N LEU A 101 -37.06 -29.00 -2.99
CA LEU A 101 -37.90 -29.74 -3.95
C LEU A 101 -39.37 -29.31 -3.89
N LEU A 102 -39.85 -28.90 -2.70
CA LEU A 102 -41.23 -28.39 -2.55
C LEU A 102 -41.46 -27.11 -3.36
N LEU A 103 -40.44 -26.29 -3.63
CA LEU A 103 -40.60 -25.10 -4.48
C LEU A 103 -41.00 -25.45 -5.92
N LEU A 104 -40.74 -26.67 -6.41
CA LEU A 104 -41.23 -27.10 -7.73
C LEU A 104 -42.75 -27.25 -7.79
N LEU A 105 -43.43 -27.34 -6.63
CA LEU A 105 -44.89 -27.39 -6.56
C LEU A 105 -45.52 -25.99 -6.67
N THR A 106 -44.73 -24.91 -6.74
CA THR A 106 -45.25 -23.53 -6.80
C THR A 106 -46.23 -23.30 -7.95
N PRO A 107 -46.00 -23.76 -9.20
CA PRO A 107 -46.96 -23.61 -10.30
C PRO A 107 -48.30 -24.29 -10.02
N TRP A 108 -48.28 -25.44 -9.33
CA TRP A 108 -49.51 -26.11 -8.91
C TRP A 108 -50.25 -25.31 -7.84
N VAL A 109 -49.54 -24.83 -6.81
CA VAL A 109 -50.12 -24.00 -5.74
C VAL A 109 -50.73 -22.71 -6.30
N LEU A 110 -50.09 -22.09 -7.29
CA LEU A 110 -50.64 -20.93 -8.01
C LEU A 110 -51.98 -21.24 -8.70
N GLY A 111 -52.17 -22.47 -9.18
CA GLY A 111 -53.41 -22.89 -9.84
C GLY A 111 -54.57 -23.22 -8.88
N VAL A 112 -54.27 -23.53 -7.60
CA VAL A 112 -55.29 -23.97 -6.62
C VAL A 112 -55.46 -23.03 -5.43
N SER A 113 -54.64 -21.98 -5.30
CA SER A 113 -54.61 -21.09 -4.15
C SER A 113 -54.65 -19.61 -4.53
N THR A 114 -54.92 -18.75 -3.55
CA THR A 114 -54.86 -17.29 -3.72
C THR A 114 -53.40 -16.80 -3.62
N ALA A 115 -53.14 -15.56 -4.04
CA ALA A 115 -51.83 -14.93 -3.87
C ALA A 115 -51.30 -15.01 -2.41
N GLN A 116 -52.21 -14.84 -1.43
CA GLN A 116 -51.87 -14.99 -0.01
C GLN A 116 -51.50 -16.43 0.36
N GLY A 117 -52.15 -17.43 -0.25
CA GLY A 117 -51.83 -18.84 -0.05
C GLY A 117 -50.47 -19.21 -0.64
N VAL A 118 -50.14 -18.70 -1.83
CA VAL A 118 -48.80 -18.85 -2.45
C VAL A 118 -47.72 -18.23 -1.57
N PHE A 119 -47.95 -17.02 -1.05
CA PHE A 119 -47.05 -16.36 -0.11
C PHE A 119 -46.77 -17.25 1.12
N TRP A 120 -47.81 -17.76 1.78
CA TRP A 120 -47.63 -18.60 2.97
C TRP A 120 -46.97 -19.95 2.65
N PHE A 121 -47.26 -20.53 1.49
CA PHE A 121 -46.59 -21.74 1.02
C PHE A 121 -45.09 -21.52 0.87
N VAL A 122 -44.67 -20.50 0.11
CA VAL A 122 -43.25 -20.18 -0.10
C VAL A 122 -42.58 -19.83 1.23
N THR A 123 -43.26 -19.06 2.08
CA THR A 123 -42.81 -18.72 3.43
C THR A 123 -42.52 -19.97 4.27
N ALA A 124 -43.44 -20.95 4.28
CA ALA A 124 -43.27 -22.18 5.03
C ALA A 124 -42.09 -23.01 4.51
N VAL A 125 -41.94 -23.12 3.19
CA VAL A 125 -40.82 -23.82 2.56
C VAL A 125 -39.49 -23.13 2.89
N VAL A 126 -39.42 -21.80 2.82
CA VAL A 126 -38.21 -21.04 3.14
C VAL A 126 -37.88 -21.07 4.63
N ALA A 127 -38.88 -21.02 5.52
CA ALA A 127 -38.68 -21.17 6.95
C ALA A 127 -38.09 -22.55 7.28
N LEU A 128 -38.63 -23.61 6.69
CA LEU A 128 -38.10 -24.97 6.86
C LEU A 128 -36.67 -25.09 6.29
N PHE A 129 -36.40 -24.46 5.14
CA PHE A 129 -35.06 -24.38 4.56
C PHE A 129 -34.09 -23.65 5.49
N ALA A 130 -34.52 -22.52 6.07
CA ALA A 130 -33.70 -21.71 6.98
C ALA A 130 -33.32 -22.48 8.24
N VAL A 131 -34.28 -23.19 8.87
CA VAL A 131 -34.03 -24.00 10.06
C VAL A 131 -33.09 -25.17 9.75
N THR A 132 -33.34 -25.91 8.66
CA THR A 132 -32.48 -27.04 8.26
C THR A 132 -31.06 -26.59 7.93
N ARG A 133 -30.90 -25.45 7.23
CA ARG A 133 -29.60 -24.82 6.98
C ARG A 133 -28.89 -24.42 8.28
N ALA A 134 -29.59 -23.79 9.23
CA ALA A 134 -28.97 -23.36 10.49
C ALA A 134 -28.42 -24.54 11.30
N ILE A 135 -29.13 -25.67 11.33
CA ILE A 135 -28.69 -26.92 11.99
C ILE A 135 -27.46 -27.50 11.28
N GLU A 136 -27.50 -27.59 9.94
CA GLU A 136 -26.39 -28.05 9.10
C GLU A 136 -25.12 -27.21 9.30
N GLU A 137 -25.24 -25.89 9.21
CA GLU A 137 -24.10 -24.96 9.25
C GLU A 137 -23.40 -25.00 10.62
N THR A 138 -24.18 -25.20 11.70
CA THR A 138 -23.66 -25.42 13.05
C THR A 138 -22.78 -26.68 13.15
N ALA A 139 -23.04 -27.70 12.31
CA ALA A 139 -22.26 -28.93 12.29
C ALA A 139 -21.01 -28.85 11.39
N TYR A 140 -21.06 -28.00 10.35
CA TYR A 140 -20.03 -27.97 9.32
C TYR A 140 -18.67 -27.49 9.82
N PHE A 141 -18.61 -26.35 10.52
CA PHE A 141 -17.33 -25.76 10.94
C PHE A 141 -16.48 -26.67 11.84
N PRO A 142 -17.03 -27.30 12.90
CA PRO A 142 -16.29 -28.29 13.69
C PRO A 142 -15.85 -29.50 12.84
N TRP A 143 -16.72 -29.99 11.96
CA TRP A 143 -16.41 -31.16 11.13
C TRP A 143 -15.25 -30.89 10.16
N VAL A 144 -15.20 -29.72 9.53
CA VAL A 144 -14.08 -29.30 8.67
C VAL A 144 -12.75 -29.33 9.41
N GLN A 145 -12.74 -28.96 10.70
CA GLN A 145 -11.52 -29.00 11.50
C GLN A 145 -11.02 -30.43 11.75
N GLU A 146 -11.93 -31.41 11.79
CA GLU A 146 -11.59 -32.83 11.95
C GLU A 146 -11.05 -33.45 10.67
N PHE A 147 -11.68 -33.24 9.51
CA PHE A 147 -11.30 -33.92 8.27
C PHE A 147 -10.26 -33.18 7.43
N VAL A 148 -9.99 -31.89 7.67
CA VAL A 148 -8.93 -31.14 6.96
C VAL A 148 -7.65 -31.07 7.80
N PRO A 149 -6.54 -31.69 7.34
CA PRO A 149 -5.28 -31.68 8.08
C PRO A 149 -4.71 -30.25 8.22
N ASN A 150 -4.20 -29.92 9.40
CA ASN A 150 -3.64 -28.59 9.71
C ASN A 150 -2.61 -28.12 8.66
N ALA A 151 -1.73 -29.03 8.22
CA ALA A 151 -0.67 -28.73 7.25
C ALA A 151 -1.17 -28.29 5.86
N VAL A 152 -2.40 -28.63 5.48
CA VAL A 152 -2.95 -28.32 4.13
C VAL A 152 -4.20 -27.45 4.18
N ARG A 153 -4.60 -26.92 5.35
CA ARG A 153 -5.83 -26.10 5.49
C ARG A 153 -5.87 -24.91 4.55
N GLY A 154 -4.77 -24.17 4.43
CA GLY A 154 -4.67 -23.04 3.50
C GLY A 154 -4.82 -23.47 2.04
N LYS A 155 -4.11 -24.53 1.63
CA LYS A 155 -4.21 -25.09 0.28
C LYS A 155 -5.61 -25.62 -0.04
N TYR A 156 -6.26 -26.28 0.93
CA TYR A 156 -7.63 -26.75 0.82
C TYR A 156 -8.60 -25.57 0.64
N ALA A 157 -8.51 -24.54 1.49
CA ALA A 157 -9.35 -23.36 1.39
C ALA A 157 -9.20 -22.67 0.03
N ALA A 158 -7.96 -22.46 -0.43
CA ALA A 158 -7.68 -21.87 -1.74
C ALA A 158 -8.24 -22.72 -2.90
N THR A 159 -7.98 -24.04 -2.89
CA THR A 159 -8.46 -24.95 -3.94
C THR A 159 -9.99 -25.02 -3.96
N SER A 160 -10.62 -25.13 -2.80
CA SER A 160 -12.08 -25.15 -2.68
C SER A 160 -12.69 -23.83 -3.17
N ASN A 161 -12.10 -22.68 -2.83
CA ASN A 161 -12.59 -21.37 -3.27
C ASN A 161 -12.46 -21.21 -4.79
N ILE A 162 -11.36 -21.67 -5.40
CA ILE A 162 -11.19 -21.64 -6.86
C ILE A 162 -12.24 -22.52 -7.54
N LEU A 163 -12.41 -23.77 -7.10
CA LEU A 163 -13.38 -24.70 -7.70
C LEU A 163 -14.83 -24.20 -7.55
N SER A 164 -15.20 -23.74 -6.35
CA SER A 164 -16.51 -23.13 -6.12
C SER A 164 -16.68 -21.81 -6.89
N GLY A 165 -15.64 -20.99 -7.04
CA GLY A 165 -15.68 -19.77 -7.84
C GLY A 165 -15.95 -20.05 -9.31
N VAL A 166 -15.24 -21.04 -9.90
CA VAL A 166 -15.47 -21.47 -11.29
C VAL A 166 -16.86 -22.08 -11.47
N ALA A 167 -17.29 -22.96 -10.56
CA ALA A 167 -18.63 -23.53 -10.59
C ALA A 167 -19.72 -22.46 -10.47
N GLY A 168 -19.52 -21.47 -9.59
CA GLY A 168 -20.42 -20.33 -9.43
C GLY A 168 -20.49 -19.45 -10.66
N PHE A 169 -19.35 -19.14 -11.29
CA PHE A 169 -19.29 -18.35 -12.51
C PHE A 169 -20.04 -19.06 -13.66
N ALA A 170 -19.81 -20.35 -13.84
CA ALA A 170 -20.52 -21.16 -14.83
C ALA A 170 -22.02 -21.24 -14.54
N ALA A 171 -22.41 -21.48 -13.28
CA ALA A 171 -23.80 -21.52 -12.87
C ALA A 171 -24.50 -20.18 -13.17
N VAL A 172 -23.97 -19.06 -12.69
CA VAL A 172 -24.54 -17.73 -12.96
C VAL A 172 -24.72 -17.48 -14.47
N GLY A 173 -23.77 -17.90 -15.29
CA GLY A 173 -23.86 -17.77 -16.75
C GLY A 173 -25.01 -18.56 -17.35
N VAL A 174 -25.14 -19.84 -16.94
CA VAL A 174 -26.24 -20.70 -17.36
C VAL A 174 -27.58 -20.13 -16.88
N ALA A 175 -27.67 -19.68 -15.62
CA ALA A 175 -28.89 -19.08 -15.08
C ALA A 175 -29.31 -17.83 -15.85
N GLY A 176 -28.35 -16.96 -16.17
CA GLY A 176 -28.58 -15.77 -16.99
C GLY A 176 -29.14 -16.12 -18.37
N LEU A 177 -28.53 -17.08 -19.07
CA LEU A 177 -28.98 -17.53 -20.39
C LEU A 177 -30.36 -18.20 -20.36
N VAL A 178 -30.61 -19.06 -19.37
CA VAL A 178 -31.91 -19.75 -19.23
C VAL A 178 -33.04 -18.76 -18.98
N LEU A 179 -32.82 -17.77 -18.12
CA LEU A 179 -33.85 -16.77 -17.79
C LEU A 179 -34.05 -15.70 -18.88
N ASP A 180 -33.11 -15.57 -19.81
CA ASP A 180 -33.29 -14.72 -20.99
C ASP A 180 -34.09 -15.44 -22.10
N GLN A 181 -33.93 -16.76 -22.22
CA GLN A 181 -34.60 -17.57 -23.24
C GLN A 181 -35.98 -18.11 -22.81
N ILE A 182 -36.17 -18.45 -21.53
CA ILE A 182 -37.40 -19.05 -21.01
C ILE A 182 -38.10 -18.04 -20.11
N ILE A 183 -39.16 -17.44 -20.65
CA ILE A 183 -39.91 -16.36 -20.00
C ILE A 183 -40.79 -16.90 -18.88
N GLY A 184 -40.89 -16.13 -17.80
CA GLY A 184 -41.78 -16.36 -16.66
C GLY A 184 -41.32 -17.50 -15.75
N LEU A 185 -42.28 -18.05 -14.99
CA LEU A 185 -42.00 -19.05 -13.94
C LEU A 185 -41.28 -20.31 -14.44
N ASN A 186 -41.48 -20.70 -15.70
CA ASN A 186 -40.88 -21.91 -16.26
C ASN A 186 -39.35 -21.88 -16.26
N GLY A 187 -38.74 -20.71 -16.50
CA GLY A 187 -37.29 -20.55 -16.44
C GLY A 187 -36.74 -20.83 -15.05
N PHE A 188 -37.39 -20.29 -14.02
CA PHE A 188 -37.04 -20.54 -12.62
C PHE A 188 -37.25 -22.01 -12.23
N MET A 189 -38.37 -22.63 -12.64
CA MET A 189 -38.64 -24.04 -12.34
C MET A 189 -37.58 -24.96 -12.95
N LEU A 190 -37.11 -24.68 -14.16
CA LEU A 190 -36.02 -25.44 -14.80
C LEU A 190 -34.73 -25.33 -13.97
N LEU A 191 -34.34 -24.10 -13.58
CA LEU A 191 -33.16 -23.90 -12.75
C LEU A 191 -33.28 -24.61 -11.40
N PHE A 192 -34.44 -24.56 -10.75
CA PHE A 192 -34.68 -25.23 -9.47
C PHE A 192 -34.59 -26.75 -9.65
N GLY A 193 -35.15 -27.30 -10.72
CA GLY A 193 -35.06 -28.73 -11.06
C GLY A 193 -33.62 -29.20 -11.22
N VAL A 194 -32.82 -28.48 -12.03
CA VAL A 194 -31.39 -28.78 -12.21
C VAL A 194 -30.62 -28.61 -10.90
N SER A 195 -30.96 -27.59 -10.10
CA SER A 195 -30.31 -27.33 -8.81
C SER A 195 -30.41 -28.54 -7.88
N ILE A 196 -31.58 -29.19 -7.81
CA ILE A 196 -31.84 -30.33 -6.92
C ILE A 196 -30.96 -31.52 -7.30
N VAL A 197 -30.74 -31.76 -8.60
CA VAL A 197 -29.80 -32.82 -9.07
C VAL A 197 -28.39 -32.56 -8.52
N PHE A 198 -27.87 -31.34 -8.69
CA PHE A 198 -26.58 -30.95 -8.11
C PHE A 198 -26.59 -31.00 -6.56
N GLY A 199 -27.72 -30.67 -5.95
CA GLY A 199 -27.94 -30.78 -4.51
C GLY A 199 -27.81 -32.23 -4.01
N VAL A 200 -28.43 -33.19 -4.71
CA VAL A 200 -28.33 -34.63 -4.41
C VAL A 200 -26.91 -35.13 -4.61
N VAL A 201 -26.24 -34.75 -5.71
CA VAL A 201 -24.82 -35.09 -5.94
C VAL A 201 -23.94 -34.57 -4.80
N SER A 202 -24.20 -33.35 -4.32
CA SER A 202 -23.46 -32.74 -3.21
C SER A 202 -23.65 -33.51 -1.88
N VAL A 203 -24.88 -33.93 -1.58
CA VAL A 203 -25.21 -34.74 -0.38
C VAL A 203 -24.58 -36.13 -0.49
N TRP A 204 -24.67 -36.76 -1.67
CA TRP A 204 -24.05 -38.06 -1.93
C TRP A 204 -22.52 -37.99 -1.74
N ALA A 205 -21.87 -36.98 -2.31
CA ALA A 205 -20.42 -36.80 -2.17
C ALA A 205 -20.00 -36.57 -0.71
N SER A 206 -20.80 -35.84 0.08
CA SER A 206 -20.44 -35.52 1.47
C SER A 206 -20.48 -36.74 2.39
N ALA A 207 -21.28 -37.76 2.05
CA ALA A 207 -21.33 -39.02 2.77
C ALA A 207 -19.97 -39.77 2.81
N PHE A 208 -19.10 -39.54 1.81
CA PHE A 208 -17.78 -40.16 1.72
C PHE A 208 -16.66 -39.40 2.46
N ILE A 209 -16.96 -38.23 3.02
CA ILE A 209 -15.99 -37.45 3.80
C ILE A 209 -15.83 -38.10 5.19
N PRO A 210 -14.61 -38.36 5.68
CA PRO A 210 -14.39 -39.02 6.98
C PRO A 210 -14.64 -38.09 8.17
N GLY A 211 -14.61 -38.64 9.39
CA GLY A 211 -14.75 -37.89 10.65
C GLY A 211 -16.21 -37.61 11.06
N GLY A 212 -16.37 -36.72 12.05
CA GLY A 212 -17.65 -36.27 12.59
C GLY A 212 -18.26 -37.21 13.63
N ALA A 213 -17.42 -37.90 14.40
CA ALA A 213 -17.86 -38.78 15.48
C ALA A 213 -18.49 -37.97 16.64
N PRO A 214 -19.40 -38.56 17.43
CA PRO A 214 -19.95 -37.92 18.64
C PRO A 214 -18.84 -37.46 19.60
N ASN A 215 -18.90 -36.21 20.05
CA ASN A 215 -17.96 -35.65 21.01
C ASN A 215 -18.70 -34.98 22.19
N PRO A 216 -19.05 -35.74 23.25
CA PRO A 216 -19.85 -35.23 24.37
C PRO A 216 -19.12 -34.22 25.26
N THR A 217 -17.78 -34.20 25.28
CA THR A 217 -16.99 -33.29 26.13
C THR A 217 -17.01 -31.85 25.60
N ALA A 218 -17.07 -31.67 24.28
CA ALA A 218 -17.25 -30.37 23.64
C ALA A 218 -18.56 -29.65 24.03
N ALA A 219 -19.56 -30.39 24.53
CA ALA A 219 -20.87 -29.85 24.90
C ALA A 219 -20.95 -29.25 26.32
N ARG A 220 -19.89 -29.31 27.14
CA ARG A 220 -19.93 -28.98 28.58
C ARG A 220 -19.30 -27.64 28.98
N GLY A 221 -18.86 -26.80 28.04
CA GLY A 221 -18.20 -25.52 28.36
C GLY A 221 -19.14 -24.51 29.05
N GLN A 222 -18.69 -23.92 30.16
CA GLN A 222 -19.37 -22.84 30.86
C GLN A 222 -19.20 -21.54 30.04
N ARG A 223 -20.31 -20.98 29.53
CA ARG A 223 -20.31 -19.78 28.66
C ARG A 223 -20.42 -18.52 29.50
N ASP A 224 -19.57 -17.53 29.24
CA ASP A 224 -19.65 -16.19 29.84
C ASP A 224 -19.85 -15.11 28.77
N LEU A 225 -21.09 -15.01 28.28
CA LEU A 225 -21.48 -14.02 27.27
C LEU A 225 -21.44 -12.58 27.80
N ARG A 226 -21.51 -12.38 29.12
CA ARG A 226 -21.51 -11.03 29.72
C ARG A 226 -20.13 -10.39 29.62
N ALA A 227 -19.07 -11.17 29.82
CA ALA A 227 -17.70 -10.70 29.64
C ALA A 227 -17.45 -10.19 28.22
N ALA A 228 -17.96 -10.88 27.20
CA ALA A 228 -17.83 -10.45 25.81
C ALA A 228 -18.58 -9.15 25.51
N LEU A 229 -19.76 -8.93 26.10
CA LEU A 229 -20.50 -7.67 25.98
C LEU A 229 -19.87 -6.51 26.75
N ALA A 230 -19.03 -6.77 27.76
CA ALA A 230 -18.30 -5.71 28.46
C ALA A 230 -17.16 -5.11 27.62
N ASP A 231 -16.65 -5.87 26.66
CA ASP A 231 -15.58 -5.46 25.75
C ASP A 231 -16.03 -4.29 24.86
N THR A 232 -15.29 -3.18 24.94
CA THR A 232 -15.62 -1.95 24.23
C THR A 232 -15.35 -2.06 22.73
N ASP A 233 -14.26 -2.70 22.33
CA ASP A 233 -13.89 -2.81 20.92
C ASP A 233 -14.80 -3.81 20.20
N PHE A 234 -15.18 -4.90 20.87
CA PHE A 234 -16.17 -5.83 20.35
C PHE A 234 -17.55 -5.18 20.19
N ARG A 235 -18.02 -4.41 21.17
CA ARG A 235 -19.30 -3.67 21.05
C ARG A 235 -19.29 -2.66 19.91
N ARG A 236 -18.21 -1.89 19.75
CA ARG A 236 -18.05 -0.94 18.64
C ARG A 236 -18.09 -1.66 17.29
N TYR A 237 -17.42 -2.80 17.20
CA TYR A 237 -17.44 -3.63 16.01
C TYR A 237 -18.85 -4.16 15.68
N LEU A 238 -19.57 -4.70 16.66
CA LEU A 238 -20.94 -5.16 16.47
C LEU A 238 -21.87 -4.03 16.05
N LEU A 239 -21.76 -2.84 16.66
CA LEU A 239 -22.58 -1.68 16.30
C LEU A 239 -22.25 -1.17 14.89
N GLY A 240 -20.97 -1.07 14.54
CA GLY A 240 -20.55 -0.68 13.19
C GLY A 240 -21.05 -1.67 12.14
N LEU A 241 -20.86 -2.97 12.38
CA LEU A 241 -21.40 -4.02 11.52
C LEU A 241 -22.92 -3.94 11.38
N ALA A 242 -23.63 -3.58 12.46
CA ALA A 242 -25.07 -3.41 12.41
C ALA A 242 -25.51 -2.28 11.48
N LEU A 243 -24.86 -1.11 11.58
CA LEU A 243 -25.13 0.02 10.69
C LEU A 243 -24.84 -0.32 9.23
N ILE A 244 -23.72 -0.98 8.96
CA ILE A 244 -23.37 -1.42 7.59
C ILE A 244 -24.42 -2.38 7.05
N THR A 245 -24.81 -3.36 7.86
CA THR A 245 -25.81 -4.37 7.50
C THR A 245 -27.16 -3.71 7.23
N LEU A 246 -27.65 -2.87 8.15
CA LEU A 246 -28.93 -2.16 8.02
C LEU A 246 -28.97 -1.25 6.80
N GLY A 247 -27.85 -0.64 6.39
CA GLY A 247 -27.78 0.21 5.21
C GLY A 247 -27.66 -0.58 3.91
N THR A 248 -26.75 -1.55 3.84
CA THR A 248 -26.33 -2.15 2.56
C THR A 248 -27.10 -3.42 2.19
N VAL A 249 -27.48 -4.24 3.17
CA VAL A 249 -28.14 -5.53 2.91
C VAL A 249 -29.52 -5.37 2.25
N PRO A 250 -30.38 -4.43 2.69
CA PRO A 250 -31.63 -4.16 2.00
C PRO A 250 -31.41 -3.79 0.53
N LEU A 251 -30.50 -2.85 0.27
CA LEU A 251 -30.17 -2.46 -1.09
C LEU A 251 -29.68 -3.66 -1.89
N ALA A 252 -28.75 -4.47 -1.37
CA ALA A 252 -28.23 -5.63 -2.07
C ALA A 252 -29.31 -6.67 -2.44
N SER A 253 -30.31 -6.87 -1.57
CA SER A 253 -31.40 -7.82 -1.82
C SER A 253 -32.46 -7.31 -2.77
N PHE A 254 -32.70 -6.00 -2.82
CA PHE A 254 -33.68 -5.41 -3.72
C PHE A 254 -33.06 -4.80 -4.99
N LEU A 255 -31.73 -4.73 -5.10
CA LEU A 255 -31.01 -4.26 -6.28
C LEU A 255 -31.44 -5.00 -7.57
N PRO A 256 -31.66 -6.33 -7.58
CA PRO A 256 -32.15 -7.01 -8.77
C PRO A 256 -33.48 -6.46 -9.28
N LEU A 257 -34.39 -6.09 -8.37
CA LEU A 257 -35.68 -5.52 -8.71
C LEU A 257 -35.53 -4.10 -9.24
N PHE A 258 -34.67 -3.28 -8.65
CA PHE A 258 -34.31 -1.97 -9.20
C PHE A 258 -33.73 -2.08 -10.62
N MET A 259 -32.85 -3.04 -10.88
CA MET A 259 -32.28 -3.25 -12.22
C MET A 259 -33.34 -3.65 -13.25
N GLN A 260 -34.34 -4.44 -12.84
CA GLN A 260 -35.41 -4.88 -13.72
C GLN A 260 -36.45 -3.77 -13.95
N GLU A 261 -36.92 -3.13 -12.88
CA GLU A 261 -38.05 -2.19 -12.89
C GLU A 261 -37.65 -0.78 -13.32
N GLU A 262 -36.50 -0.27 -12.84
CA GLU A 262 -36.09 1.12 -13.04
C GLU A 262 -35.04 1.27 -14.14
N VAL A 263 -34.08 0.34 -14.22
CA VAL A 263 -33.02 0.39 -15.24
C VAL A 263 -33.48 -0.26 -16.56
N GLY A 264 -34.39 -1.24 -16.48
CA GLY A 264 -34.96 -1.92 -17.65
C GLY A 264 -34.14 -3.10 -18.16
N LEU A 265 -33.35 -3.75 -17.31
CA LEU A 265 -32.60 -4.96 -17.67
C LEU A 265 -33.50 -6.20 -17.63
N SER A 266 -33.29 -7.15 -18.56
CA SER A 266 -33.94 -8.46 -18.52
C SER A 266 -33.50 -9.27 -17.29
N ALA A 267 -34.32 -10.20 -16.82
CA ALA A 267 -34.00 -11.07 -15.69
C ALA A 267 -32.65 -11.80 -15.88
N GLY A 268 -32.38 -12.27 -17.09
CA GLY A 268 -31.10 -12.88 -17.45
C GLY A 268 -29.92 -11.93 -17.28
N ASN A 269 -30.02 -10.70 -17.80
CA ASN A 269 -28.99 -9.66 -17.66
C ASN A 269 -28.74 -9.27 -16.19
N VAL A 270 -29.79 -9.21 -15.36
CA VAL A 270 -29.66 -8.95 -13.92
C VAL A 270 -28.89 -10.06 -13.21
N VAL A 271 -29.09 -11.32 -13.59
CA VAL A 271 -28.30 -12.45 -13.07
C VAL A 271 -26.85 -12.38 -13.51
N LEU A 272 -26.58 -12.02 -14.77
CA LEU A 272 -25.21 -11.89 -15.28
C LEU A 272 -24.39 -10.82 -14.54
N LEU A 273 -25.00 -9.82 -13.89
CA LEU A 273 -24.27 -8.84 -13.08
C LEU A 273 -23.41 -9.50 -11.99
N GLN A 274 -23.83 -10.64 -11.46
CA GLN A 274 -23.08 -11.38 -10.45
C GLN A 274 -21.74 -11.91 -10.99
N MET A 275 -21.60 -12.12 -12.31
CA MET A 275 -20.31 -12.43 -12.94
C MET A 275 -19.30 -11.32 -12.75
N GLY A 276 -19.74 -10.05 -12.88
CA GLY A 276 -18.90 -8.88 -12.61
C GLY A 276 -18.34 -8.94 -11.20
N THR A 277 -19.19 -9.17 -10.20
CA THR A 277 -18.79 -9.32 -8.79
C THR A 277 -17.80 -10.48 -8.60
N LEU A 278 -18.06 -11.65 -9.19
CA LEU A 278 -17.14 -12.79 -9.09
C LEU A 278 -15.77 -12.49 -9.71
N LEU A 279 -15.72 -11.86 -10.89
CA LEU A 279 -14.48 -11.46 -11.54
C LEU A 279 -13.71 -10.42 -10.71
N GLY A 280 -14.41 -9.43 -10.15
CA GLY A 280 -13.82 -8.45 -9.25
C GLY A 280 -13.16 -9.09 -8.03
N THR A 281 -13.86 -10.01 -7.38
CA THR A 281 -13.32 -10.76 -6.24
C THR A 281 -12.12 -11.63 -6.64
N LEU A 282 -12.22 -12.40 -7.73
CA LEU A 282 -11.13 -13.30 -8.15
C LEU A 282 -9.85 -12.54 -8.50
N THR A 283 -9.97 -11.47 -9.29
CA THR A 283 -8.82 -10.69 -9.78
C THR A 283 -8.13 -9.90 -8.67
N THR A 284 -8.88 -9.43 -7.66
CA THR A 284 -8.33 -8.61 -6.57
C THR A 284 -7.98 -9.39 -5.30
N SER A 285 -8.26 -10.69 -5.26
CA SER A 285 -8.02 -11.55 -4.09
C SER A 285 -6.59 -11.56 -3.59
N TYR A 286 -5.62 -11.73 -4.51
CA TYR A 286 -4.22 -11.68 -4.16
C TYR A 286 -3.81 -10.31 -3.62
N LEU A 287 -4.29 -9.24 -4.25
CA LEU A 287 -3.97 -7.87 -3.87
C LEU A 287 -4.44 -7.55 -2.45
N TRP A 288 -5.71 -7.83 -2.14
CA TRP A 288 -6.25 -7.57 -0.81
C TRP A 288 -5.65 -8.47 0.28
N GLY A 289 -5.31 -9.72 -0.06
CA GLY A 289 -4.60 -10.62 0.85
C GLY A 289 -3.21 -10.10 1.21
N TRP A 290 -2.39 -9.81 0.18
CA TRP A 290 -1.06 -9.21 0.34
C TRP A 290 -1.12 -7.89 1.14
N ALA A 291 -2.07 -7.02 0.81
CA ALA A 291 -2.20 -5.73 1.47
C ALA A 291 -2.61 -5.88 2.95
N ALA A 292 -3.47 -6.85 3.28
CA ALA A 292 -3.85 -7.14 4.66
C ALA A 292 -2.70 -7.71 5.49
N ASP A 293 -1.87 -8.57 4.88
CA ASP A 293 -0.69 -9.14 5.54
C ASP A 293 0.34 -8.07 5.92
N ARG A 294 0.50 -7.06 5.08
CA ARG A 294 1.54 -6.04 5.22
C ARG A 294 1.11 -4.79 5.97
N TYR A 295 -0.09 -4.29 5.68
CA TYR A 295 -0.58 -3.02 6.22
C TYR A 295 -1.58 -3.20 7.36
N GLY A 296 -1.92 -4.44 7.70
CA GLY A 296 -2.82 -4.78 8.79
C GLY A 296 -4.30 -4.75 8.42
N SER A 297 -5.14 -5.16 9.36
CA SER A 297 -6.57 -5.37 9.16
C SER A 297 -7.33 -4.06 8.98
N LYS A 298 -7.02 -3.06 9.82
CA LYS A 298 -7.82 -1.82 9.92
C LYS A 298 -7.72 -0.92 8.67
N PRO A 299 -6.55 -0.65 8.08
CA PRO A 299 -6.47 0.13 6.83
C PRO A 299 -7.24 -0.51 5.69
N ILE A 300 -7.09 -1.83 5.52
CA ILE A 300 -7.76 -2.61 4.48
C ILE A 300 -9.27 -2.61 4.65
N MET A 301 -9.75 -2.85 5.88
CA MET A 301 -11.17 -2.83 6.21
C MET A 301 -11.81 -1.48 5.86
N LEU A 302 -11.19 -0.38 6.30
CA LEU A 302 -11.73 0.97 6.09
C LEU A 302 -11.63 1.44 4.63
N SER A 303 -10.60 1.03 3.89
CA SER A 303 -10.52 1.26 2.45
C SER A 303 -11.62 0.51 1.69
N GLY A 304 -11.84 -0.77 2.01
CA GLY A 304 -12.95 -1.55 1.45
C GLY A 304 -14.31 -0.93 1.78
N LEU A 305 -14.52 -0.51 3.03
CA LEU A 305 -15.76 0.15 3.46
C LEU A 305 -16.01 1.48 2.76
N THR A 306 -14.97 2.31 2.60
CA THR A 306 -15.07 3.57 1.85
C THR A 306 -15.47 3.31 0.39
N ALA A 307 -14.91 2.28 -0.25
CA ALA A 307 -15.33 1.88 -1.59
C ALA A 307 -16.81 1.42 -1.60
N LEU A 308 -17.25 0.68 -0.57
CA LEU A 308 -18.65 0.25 -0.44
C LEU A 308 -19.63 1.42 -0.29
N VAL A 309 -19.25 2.52 0.36
CA VAL A 309 -20.06 3.74 0.48
C VAL A 309 -20.32 4.41 -0.88
N LEU A 310 -19.37 4.32 -1.81
CA LEU A 310 -19.48 4.97 -3.13
C LEU A 310 -20.36 4.16 -4.10
N LEU A 311 -20.45 2.84 -3.93
CA LEU A 311 -21.17 1.96 -4.86
C LEU A 311 -22.66 2.23 -4.98
N PRO A 312 -23.44 2.45 -3.90
CA PRO A 312 -24.86 2.82 -4.01
C PRO A 312 -25.08 4.04 -4.92
N MET A 313 -24.20 5.03 -4.85
CA MET A 313 -24.29 6.21 -5.70
C MET A 313 -24.04 5.87 -7.18
N LEU A 314 -23.07 5.01 -7.47
CA LEU A 314 -22.81 4.55 -8.84
C LEU A 314 -23.99 3.77 -9.42
N TRP A 315 -24.60 2.91 -8.61
CA TRP A 315 -25.79 2.16 -8.99
C TRP A 315 -27.00 3.08 -9.26
N TRP A 316 -27.19 4.11 -8.44
CA TRP A 316 -28.28 5.08 -8.60
C TRP A 316 -28.11 5.95 -9.86
N LEU A 317 -26.87 6.23 -10.25
CA LEU A 317 -26.51 7.03 -11.43
C LEU A 317 -26.54 6.27 -12.76
N LEU A 318 -26.90 4.98 -12.75
CA LEU A 318 -26.95 4.19 -13.97
C LEU A 318 -27.89 4.83 -15.01
N PRO A 319 -27.46 4.89 -16.29
CA PRO A 319 -28.37 5.26 -17.37
C PRO A 319 -29.57 4.31 -17.34
N LYS A 320 -30.80 4.85 -17.33
CA LYS A 320 -32.03 4.05 -17.36
C LYS A 320 -32.46 3.83 -18.82
N GLY A 321 -32.86 2.61 -19.19
CA GLY A 321 -33.39 2.29 -20.52
C GLY A 321 -32.39 2.41 -21.68
N SER A 322 -31.09 2.29 -21.43
CA SER A 322 -30.03 2.42 -22.44
C SER A 322 -29.28 1.10 -22.64
N PRO A 323 -28.81 0.77 -23.86
CA PRO A 323 -27.96 -0.41 -24.06
C PRO A 323 -26.62 -0.32 -23.30
N ILE A 324 -26.18 0.89 -22.92
CA ILE A 324 -24.96 1.12 -22.15
C ILE A 324 -25.13 0.71 -20.67
N SER A 325 -26.37 0.54 -20.19
CA SER A 325 -26.65 0.23 -18.79
C SER A 325 -26.02 -1.10 -18.35
N LEU A 326 -26.05 -2.14 -19.19
CA LEU A 326 -25.47 -3.44 -18.88
C LEU A 326 -23.94 -3.41 -18.71
N PRO A 327 -23.13 -2.90 -19.66
CA PRO A 327 -21.67 -2.85 -19.48
C PRO A 327 -21.26 -1.96 -18.31
N VAL A 328 -21.96 -0.85 -18.06
CA VAL A 328 -21.69 0.01 -16.89
C VAL A 328 -22.05 -0.72 -15.59
N ALA A 329 -23.20 -1.40 -15.54
CA ALA A 329 -23.60 -2.21 -14.40
C ALA A 329 -22.60 -3.34 -14.11
N LEU A 330 -22.07 -4.02 -15.13
CA LEU A 330 -21.02 -5.02 -14.99
C LEU A 330 -19.71 -4.43 -14.42
N ALA A 331 -19.33 -3.23 -14.86
CA ALA A 331 -18.17 -2.53 -14.32
C ALA A 331 -18.37 -2.15 -12.85
N ILE A 332 -19.55 -1.64 -12.47
CA ILE A 332 -19.87 -1.35 -11.06
C ILE A 332 -19.88 -2.65 -10.24
N ALA A 333 -20.46 -3.73 -10.77
CA ALA A 333 -20.46 -5.03 -10.11
C ALA A 333 -19.04 -5.59 -9.90
N PHE A 334 -18.11 -5.34 -10.83
CA PHE A 334 -16.69 -5.67 -10.68
C PHE A 334 -16.05 -4.90 -9.52
N VAL A 335 -16.26 -3.58 -9.45
CA VAL A 335 -15.76 -2.76 -8.33
C VAL A 335 -16.38 -3.22 -7.01
N GLN A 336 -17.67 -3.58 -7.01
CA GLN A 336 -18.36 -4.17 -5.86
C GLN A 336 -17.72 -5.48 -5.40
N GLY A 337 -17.35 -6.36 -6.32
CA GLY A 337 -16.64 -7.61 -6.02
C GLY A 337 -15.30 -7.39 -5.32
N SER A 338 -14.54 -6.38 -5.77
CA SER A 338 -13.28 -5.97 -5.13
C SER A 338 -13.51 -5.33 -3.76
N ALA A 339 -14.45 -4.40 -3.64
CA ALA A 339 -14.74 -3.69 -2.39
C ALA A 339 -15.25 -4.63 -1.30
N ASN A 340 -16.15 -5.56 -1.65
CA ASN A 340 -16.63 -6.61 -0.76
C ASN A 340 -15.50 -7.47 -0.21
N LEU A 341 -14.50 -7.78 -1.04
CA LEU A 341 -13.38 -8.60 -0.64
C LEU A 341 -12.41 -7.85 0.29
N GLY A 342 -12.10 -6.59 -0.02
CA GLY A 342 -11.29 -5.73 0.86
C GLY A 342 -11.94 -5.56 2.23
N TRP A 343 -13.25 -5.28 2.27
CA TRP A 343 -14.03 -5.26 3.50
C TRP A 343 -13.97 -6.61 4.22
N GLY A 344 -14.23 -7.72 3.52
CA GLY A 344 -14.31 -9.06 4.11
C GLY A 344 -12.99 -9.52 4.73
N ILE A 345 -11.87 -9.33 4.03
CA ILE A 345 -10.53 -9.69 4.54
C ILE A 345 -10.17 -8.81 5.75
N GLY A 346 -10.34 -7.49 5.63
CA GLY A 346 -10.01 -6.56 6.70
C GLY A 346 -10.88 -6.76 7.95
N ALA A 347 -12.21 -6.80 7.81
CA ALA A 347 -13.14 -6.99 8.91
C ALA A 347 -12.99 -8.38 9.56
N GLY A 348 -12.84 -9.42 8.75
CA GLY A 348 -12.63 -10.79 9.24
C GLY A 348 -11.33 -10.90 10.04
N ARG A 349 -10.21 -10.43 9.49
CA ARG A 349 -8.91 -10.45 10.19
C ARG A 349 -8.96 -9.63 11.48
N LEU A 350 -9.55 -8.42 11.45
CA LEU A 350 -9.69 -7.58 12.64
C LEU A 350 -10.50 -8.29 13.74
N LEU A 351 -11.62 -8.92 13.37
CA LEU A 351 -12.46 -9.65 14.31
C LEU A 351 -11.71 -10.85 14.92
N PHE A 352 -11.12 -11.70 14.08
CA PHE A 352 -10.53 -12.97 14.53
C PHE A 352 -9.14 -12.86 15.15
N VAL A 353 -8.37 -11.83 14.80
CA VAL A 353 -6.97 -11.67 15.24
C VAL A 353 -6.85 -10.60 16.32
N SER A 354 -7.61 -9.51 16.23
CA SER A 354 -7.40 -8.34 17.11
C SER A 354 -8.47 -8.20 18.20
N ILE A 355 -9.74 -8.42 17.85
CA ILE A 355 -10.87 -8.15 18.75
C ILE A 355 -11.20 -9.35 19.64
N VAL A 356 -11.26 -10.56 19.06
CA VAL A 356 -11.69 -11.76 19.79
C VAL A 356 -10.49 -12.41 20.50
N PRO A 357 -10.50 -12.51 21.84
CA PRO A 357 -9.46 -13.24 22.58
C PRO A 357 -9.45 -14.72 22.22
N ALA A 358 -8.25 -15.29 22.05
CA ALA A 358 -8.09 -16.67 21.58
C ALA A 358 -8.71 -17.72 22.53
N ASP A 359 -8.70 -17.44 23.84
CA ASP A 359 -9.24 -18.27 24.92
C ASP A 359 -10.77 -18.19 25.04
N LYS A 360 -11.39 -17.10 24.58
CA LYS A 360 -12.84 -16.84 24.68
C LYS A 360 -13.58 -16.88 23.35
N LYS A 361 -12.96 -17.44 22.32
CA LYS A 361 -13.46 -17.43 20.94
C LYS A 361 -14.89 -17.97 20.80
N SER A 362 -15.26 -19.01 21.55
CA SER A 362 -16.61 -19.59 21.52
C SER A 362 -17.70 -18.56 21.88
N ASP A 363 -17.49 -17.80 22.94
CA ASP A 363 -18.51 -16.91 23.51
C ASP A 363 -18.70 -15.65 22.68
N TYR A 364 -17.60 -15.05 22.23
CA TYR A 364 -17.62 -13.92 21.29
C TYR A 364 -18.29 -14.30 19.97
N MET A 365 -17.98 -15.49 19.43
CA MET A 365 -18.56 -15.94 18.16
C MET A 365 -20.03 -16.28 18.27
N ALA A 366 -20.49 -16.85 19.39
CA ALA A 366 -21.90 -17.06 19.63
C ALA A 366 -22.69 -15.74 19.59
N LEU A 367 -22.17 -14.68 20.24
CA LEU A 367 -22.79 -13.35 20.19
C LEU A 367 -22.75 -12.73 18.80
N TYR A 368 -21.62 -12.83 18.11
CA TYR A 368 -21.47 -12.32 16.75
C TYR A 368 -22.47 -12.96 15.78
N PHE A 369 -22.63 -14.29 15.80
CA PHE A 369 -23.59 -14.98 14.94
C PHE A 369 -25.05 -14.67 15.30
N ALA A 370 -25.37 -14.58 16.59
CA ALA A 370 -26.71 -14.17 17.03
C ALA A 370 -27.02 -12.73 16.60
N TRP A 371 -26.08 -11.80 16.82
CA TRP A 371 -26.22 -10.40 16.45
C TRP A 371 -26.36 -10.21 14.94
N THR A 372 -25.49 -10.85 14.14
CA THR A 372 -25.56 -10.78 12.68
C THR A 372 -26.87 -11.37 12.15
N GLY A 373 -27.34 -12.49 12.71
CA GLY A 373 -28.63 -13.08 12.36
C GLY A 373 -29.82 -12.15 12.61
N ILE A 374 -29.88 -11.53 13.80
CA ILE A 374 -30.94 -10.58 14.17
C ILE A 374 -30.90 -9.35 13.27
N VAL A 375 -29.74 -8.69 13.17
CA VAL A 375 -29.61 -7.44 12.41
C VAL A 375 -29.92 -7.67 10.93
N THR A 376 -29.38 -8.73 10.33
CA THR A 376 -29.61 -9.04 8.90
C THR A 376 -31.07 -9.42 8.63
N GLY A 377 -31.71 -10.16 9.55
CA GLY A 377 -33.13 -10.47 9.44
C GLY A 377 -34.02 -9.22 9.53
N VAL A 378 -33.76 -8.36 10.53
CA VAL A 378 -34.47 -7.08 10.68
C VAL A 378 -34.24 -6.18 9.47
N SER A 379 -33.02 -6.10 8.94
CA SER A 379 -32.69 -5.23 7.80
C SER A 379 -33.52 -5.58 6.57
N GLN A 380 -33.61 -6.87 6.21
CA GLN A 380 -34.38 -7.34 5.05
C GLN A 380 -35.86 -6.96 5.15
N PHE A 381 -36.45 -7.18 6.32
CA PHE A 381 -37.85 -6.87 6.58
C PHE A 381 -38.12 -5.36 6.52
N VAL A 382 -37.27 -4.55 7.16
CA VAL A 382 -37.37 -3.09 7.13
C VAL A 382 -37.19 -2.57 5.71
N GLY A 383 -36.27 -3.13 4.93
CA GLY A 383 -36.05 -2.79 3.52
C GLY A 383 -37.30 -2.96 2.66
N GLY A 384 -37.97 -4.12 2.78
CA GLY A 384 -39.20 -4.39 2.04
C GLY A 384 -40.33 -3.41 2.40
N ARG A 385 -40.49 -3.12 3.69
CA ARG A 385 -41.46 -2.11 4.16
C ARG A 385 -41.15 -0.70 3.70
N ALA A 386 -39.87 -0.33 3.71
CA ALA A 386 -39.45 0.98 3.25
C ALA A 386 -39.83 1.20 1.79
N LEU A 387 -39.63 0.18 0.93
CA LEU A 387 -40.00 0.22 -0.48
C LEU A 387 -41.51 0.34 -0.71
N ASP A 388 -42.32 -0.42 0.02
CA ASP A 388 -43.78 -0.33 -0.11
C ASP A 388 -44.31 1.04 0.36
N PHE A 389 -43.69 1.63 1.39
CA PHE A 389 -44.03 2.97 1.86
C PHE A 389 -43.58 4.08 0.89
N SER A 390 -42.48 3.88 0.17
CA SER A 390 -41.92 4.86 -0.77
C SER A 390 -42.41 4.73 -2.21
N GLN A 391 -43.38 3.85 -2.51
CA GLN A 391 -43.91 3.70 -3.88
C GLN A 391 -44.45 5.00 -4.49
N GLY A 392 -44.91 5.94 -3.66
CA GLY A 392 -45.37 7.27 -4.10
C GLY A 392 -44.26 8.28 -4.40
N ILE A 393 -43.00 7.97 -4.09
CA ILE A 393 -41.87 8.86 -4.34
C ILE A 393 -41.56 8.85 -5.84
N SER A 394 -41.76 10.00 -6.47
CA SER A 394 -41.31 10.24 -7.84
C SER A 394 -40.85 11.69 -7.97
N GLY A 395 -39.81 11.91 -8.77
CA GLY A 395 -39.31 13.26 -9.01
C GLY A 395 -37.91 13.27 -9.58
N GLN A 396 -37.35 14.47 -9.69
CA GLN A 396 -35.97 14.68 -10.09
C GLN A 396 -35.35 15.73 -9.16
N PHE A 397 -34.18 15.41 -8.62
CA PHE A 397 -33.36 16.32 -7.83
C PHE A 397 -32.00 16.44 -8.51
N LEU A 398 -31.72 17.60 -9.10
CA LEU A 398 -30.53 17.81 -9.96
C LEU A 398 -30.49 16.76 -11.10
N PHE A 399 -29.43 15.96 -11.17
CA PHE A 399 -29.26 14.86 -12.11
C PHE A 399 -29.78 13.51 -11.59
N LEU A 400 -30.26 13.46 -10.34
CA LEU A 400 -30.76 12.23 -9.71
C LEU A 400 -32.28 12.11 -9.90
N ARG A 401 -32.71 10.97 -10.43
CA ARG A 401 -34.13 10.62 -10.48
C ARG A 401 -34.53 9.98 -9.15
N LEU A 402 -35.52 10.57 -8.49
CA LEU A 402 -36.10 10.05 -7.27
C LEU A 402 -37.15 9.00 -7.63
N ASP A 403 -36.99 7.80 -7.08
CA ASP A 403 -37.89 6.66 -7.23
C ASP A 403 -38.11 5.96 -5.88
N ALA A 404 -38.91 4.90 -5.87
CA ALA A 404 -39.23 4.13 -4.67
C ALA A 404 -37.98 3.57 -3.96
N TYR A 405 -36.86 3.36 -4.65
CA TYR A 405 -35.63 2.80 -4.07
C TYR A 405 -34.74 3.85 -3.41
N THR A 406 -35.03 5.15 -3.62
CA THR A 406 -34.27 6.29 -3.05
C THR A 406 -33.95 6.13 -1.55
N PRO A 407 -34.89 5.75 -0.65
CA PRO A 407 -34.57 5.61 0.78
C PRO A 407 -33.52 4.54 1.06
N LEU A 408 -33.51 3.44 0.28
CA LEU A 408 -32.50 2.39 0.43
C LEU A 408 -31.12 2.87 -0.02
N PHE A 409 -31.04 3.62 -1.12
CA PHE A 409 -29.78 4.22 -1.57
C PHE A 409 -29.21 5.19 -0.52
N LEU A 410 -30.06 6.06 0.04
CA LEU A 410 -29.64 6.99 1.09
C LEU A 410 -29.17 6.23 2.35
N ALA A 411 -29.91 5.22 2.80
CA ALA A 411 -29.51 4.40 3.95
C ALA A 411 -28.19 3.66 3.71
N ALA A 412 -27.98 3.14 2.50
CA ALA A 412 -26.76 2.44 2.09
C ALA A 412 -25.52 3.34 2.01
N VAL A 413 -25.69 4.66 1.95
CA VAL A 413 -24.59 5.64 2.03
C VAL A 413 -24.42 6.12 3.49
N MET A 414 -25.50 6.57 4.12
CA MET A 414 -25.45 7.26 5.42
C MET A 414 -25.07 6.34 6.58
N LEU A 415 -25.62 5.12 6.64
CA LEU A 415 -25.34 4.21 7.75
C LEU A 415 -23.91 3.65 7.71
N PRO A 416 -23.36 3.22 6.56
CA PRO A 416 -21.95 2.84 6.48
C PRO A 416 -20.99 4.02 6.72
N LEU A 417 -21.32 5.24 6.29
CA LEU A 417 -20.55 6.45 6.63
C LEU A 417 -20.48 6.67 8.14
N LEU A 418 -21.62 6.56 8.84
CA LEU A 418 -21.65 6.62 10.30
C LEU A 418 -20.81 5.49 10.92
N SER A 419 -20.88 4.28 10.35
CA SER A 419 -20.08 3.14 10.82
C SER A 419 -18.57 3.38 10.71
N ILE A 420 -18.09 4.13 9.71
CA ILE A 420 -16.66 4.45 9.58
C ILE A 420 -16.17 5.15 10.85
N SER A 421 -16.94 6.09 11.42
CA SER A 421 -16.56 6.79 12.65
C SER A 421 -16.41 5.84 13.85
N LEU A 422 -17.29 4.84 13.98
CA LEU A 422 -17.25 3.85 15.06
C LEU A 422 -16.08 2.87 14.90
N LEU A 423 -15.88 2.36 13.68
CA LEU A 423 -14.83 1.39 13.37
C LEU A 423 -13.43 2.04 13.40
N HIS A 424 -13.33 3.34 13.13
CA HIS A 424 -12.09 4.09 13.29
C HIS A 424 -11.64 4.17 14.76
N ALA A 425 -12.57 4.09 15.72
CA ALA A 425 -12.25 4.10 17.15
C ALA A 425 -11.75 2.76 17.71
N ILE A 426 -11.79 1.67 16.93
CA ILE A 426 -11.28 0.36 17.33
C ILE A 426 -9.75 0.36 17.26
N ARG A 427 -9.09 -0.32 18.20
CA ARG A 427 -7.63 -0.48 18.21
C ARG A 427 -7.15 -1.20 16.94
N GLY A 428 -6.13 -0.64 16.28
CA GLY A 428 -5.53 -1.22 15.09
C GLY A 428 -4.44 -2.24 15.42
N ASP A 429 -4.17 -3.15 14.49
CA ASP A 429 -3.14 -4.19 14.54
C ASP A 429 -1.85 -3.82 13.78
N SER A 430 -1.78 -2.60 13.27
CA SER A 430 -0.69 -2.11 12.42
C SER A 430 -0.38 -0.64 12.70
N PRO A 431 0.88 -0.21 12.53
CA PRO A 431 1.28 1.19 12.67
C PRO A 431 0.75 2.07 11.53
N PHE A 432 0.31 1.47 10.41
CA PHE A 432 -0.15 2.21 9.24
C PHE A 432 -1.59 2.72 9.42
N SER A 433 -1.83 3.97 9.08
CA SER A 433 -3.18 4.54 9.00
C SER A 433 -3.85 4.26 7.64
N THR A 434 -5.18 4.35 7.59
CA THR A 434 -5.93 4.22 6.32
C THR A 434 -5.55 5.30 5.31
N THR A 435 -5.24 6.52 5.77
CA THR A 435 -4.83 7.63 4.90
C THR A 435 -3.44 7.43 4.33
N GLN A 436 -2.50 6.89 5.13
CA GLN A 436 -1.18 6.50 4.66
C GLN A 436 -1.27 5.37 3.61
N PHE A 437 -2.07 4.34 3.89
CA PHE A 437 -2.30 3.24 2.94
C PHE A 437 -2.87 3.75 1.62
N ALA A 438 -3.91 4.59 1.65
CA ALA A 438 -4.46 5.20 0.44
C ALA A 438 -3.42 6.08 -0.29
N GLY A 439 -2.60 6.81 0.46
CA GLY A 439 -1.51 7.62 -0.06
C GLY A 439 -0.46 6.81 -0.84
N PHE A 440 -0.25 5.54 -0.54
CA PHE A 440 0.67 4.68 -1.28
C PHE A 440 0.23 4.43 -2.73
N PHE A 441 -1.08 4.41 -3.00
CA PHE A 441 -1.62 4.26 -4.35
C PHE A 441 -1.62 5.56 -5.15
N LEU A 442 -1.45 6.70 -4.48
CA LEU A 442 -1.33 8.01 -5.11
C LEU A 442 0.13 8.37 -5.46
N ARG A 443 1.10 7.61 -4.96
CA ARG A 443 2.54 7.85 -5.17
C ARG A 443 3.14 6.78 -6.10
N GLY A 444 3.63 7.24 -7.26
CA GLY A 444 4.12 6.35 -8.32
C GLY A 444 3.00 5.61 -9.02
N ASN A 445 3.36 4.62 -9.85
CA ASN A 445 2.37 3.79 -10.54
C ASN A 445 2.11 2.49 -9.74
N PRO A 446 0.97 2.36 -9.03
CA PRO A 446 0.71 1.21 -8.18
C PRO A 446 0.56 -0.09 -8.97
N VAL A 447 0.05 -0.04 -10.20
CA VAL A 447 -0.13 -1.24 -11.04
C VAL A 447 1.23 -1.80 -11.47
N LEU A 448 2.15 -0.92 -11.89
CA LEU A 448 3.52 -1.33 -12.24
C LEU A 448 4.29 -1.80 -11.01
N ALA A 449 4.10 -1.15 -9.86
CA ALA A 449 4.69 -1.58 -8.59
C ALA A 449 4.25 -3.01 -8.27
N LEU A 450 2.94 -3.27 -8.22
CA LEU A 450 2.37 -4.60 -7.95
C LEU A 450 2.86 -5.68 -8.92
N ASN A 451 2.94 -5.36 -10.21
CA ASN A 451 3.51 -6.29 -11.21
C ASN A 451 4.98 -6.62 -10.89
N SER A 452 5.76 -5.62 -10.46
CA SER A 452 7.16 -5.82 -10.07
C SER A 452 7.27 -6.66 -8.79
N LEU A 453 6.40 -6.45 -7.80
CA LEU A 453 6.36 -7.28 -6.58
C LEU A 453 6.09 -8.75 -6.92
N VAL A 454 5.07 -9.02 -7.76
CA VAL A 454 4.74 -10.40 -8.17
C VAL A 454 5.90 -11.07 -8.91
N ARG A 455 6.64 -10.31 -9.73
CA ARG A 455 7.81 -10.82 -10.44
C ARG A 455 8.99 -11.07 -9.50
N PHE A 456 9.16 -10.25 -8.47
CA PHE A 456 10.24 -10.38 -7.49
C PHE A 456 10.18 -11.75 -6.80
N TYR A 457 9.01 -12.13 -6.26
CA TYR A 457 8.82 -13.44 -5.62
C TYR A 457 8.88 -14.64 -6.59
N ARG A 458 8.83 -14.40 -7.90
CA ARG A 458 8.97 -15.44 -8.93
C ARG A 458 10.36 -15.51 -9.54
N ALA A 459 11.21 -14.50 -9.31
CA ALA A 459 12.57 -14.46 -9.83
C ALA A 459 13.42 -15.52 -9.11
N ARG A 460 13.89 -16.52 -9.88
CA ARG A 460 14.74 -17.59 -9.33
C ARG A 460 16.22 -17.37 -9.64
N ASP A 461 16.51 -16.74 -10.78
CA ASP A 461 17.87 -16.39 -11.22
C ASP A 461 18.28 -14.98 -10.76
N GLU A 462 19.59 -14.75 -10.68
CA GLU A 462 20.17 -13.48 -10.27
C GLU A 462 19.82 -12.34 -11.22
N HIS A 463 19.90 -12.57 -12.54
CA HIS A 463 19.63 -11.54 -13.53
C HIS A 463 18.19 -11.01 -13.46
N SER A 464 17.20 -11.91 -13.35
CA SER A 464 15.81 -11.53 -13.17
C SER A 464 15.57 -10.80 -11.84
N ALA A 465 16.25 -11.22 -10.76
CA ALA A 465 16.14 -10.52 -9.47
C ALA A 465 16.68 -9.09 -9.56
N VAL A 466 17.87 -8.91 -10.13
CA VAL A 466 18.48 -7.58 -10.38
C VAL A 466 17.54 -6.70 -11.20
N LEU A 467 17.05 -7.19 -12.35
CA LEU A 467 16.16 -6.42 -13.23
C LEU A 467 14.85 -6.01 -12.53
N VAL A 468 14.29 -6.88 -11.69
CA VAL A 468 13.07 -6.55 -10.96
C VAL A 468 13.34 -5.54 -9.84
N THR A 469 14.45 -5.68 -9.12
CA THR A 469 14.90 -4.71 -8.11
C THR A 469 15.16 -3.33 -8.70
N GLU A 470 15.82 -3.27 -9.87
CA GLU A 470 16.04 -2.02 -10.62
C GLU A 470 14.70 -1.33 -10.92
N ARG A 471 13.76 -2.08 -11.53
CA ARG A 471 12.42 -1.57 -11.87
C ARG A 471 11.65 -1.06 -10.66
N MET A 472 11.75 -1.75 -9.51
CA MET A 472 11.11 -1.28 -8.28
C MET A 472 11.61 0.11 -7.87
N GLY A 473 12.93 0.34 -7.98
CA GLY A 473 13.54 1.66 -7.75
C GLY A 473 13.15 2.71 -8.80
N GLU A 474 13.00 2.33 -10.07
CA GLU A 474 12.54 3.25 -11.13
C GLU A 474 11.08 3.68 -10.95
N ILE A 475 10.22 2.77 -10.49
CA ILE A 475 8.79 3.04 -10.25
C ILE A 475 8.61 4.00 -9.06
N ARG A 476 9.55 4.00 -8.11
CA ARG A 476 9.55 4.88 -6.92
C ARG A 476 8.28 4.77 -6.07
N SER A 477 7.66 3.59 -6.07
CA SER A 477 6.43 3.37 -5.31
C SER A 477 6.76 2.93 -3.89
N PRO A 478 6.16 3.55 -2.85
CA PRO A 478 6.35 3.12 -1.47
C PRO A 478 5.84 1.68 -1.21
N LEU A 479 5.05 1.12 -2.13
CA LEU A 479 4.63 -0.29 -2.08
C LEU A 479 5.81 -1.28 -2.21
N ALA A 480 6.95 -0.85 -2.73
CA ALA A 480 8.13 -1.71 -2.93
C ALA A 480 9.14 -1.69 -1.77
N VAL A 481 8.86 -0.95 -0.69
CA VAL A 481 9.83 -0.77 0.42
C VAL A 481 10.28 -2.11 1.01
N ASP A 482 9.37 -3.01 1.37
CA ASP A 482 9.74 -4.29 1.99
C ASP A 482 10.47 -5.21 1.01
N GLU A 483 10.11 -5.26 -0.27
CA GLU A 483 10.84 -6.04 -1.26
C GLU A 483 12.25 -5.49 -1.49
N LEU A 484 12.44 -4.17 -1.40
CA LEU A 484 13.77 -3.56 -1.43
C LEU A 484 14.56 -3.86 -0.15
N LEU A 485 13.91 -3.90 1.01
CA LEU A 485 14.54 -4.35 2.26
C LEU A 485 14.98 -5.82 2.15
N ASP A 486 14.13 -6.69 1.62
CA ASP A 486 14.46 -8.10 1.36
C ASP A 486 15.61 -8.24 0.36
N ALA A 487 15.63 -7.40 -0.69
CA ALA A 487 16.71 -7.39 -1.68
C ALA A 487 18.06 -6.92 -1.11
N LEU A 488 18.07 -6.05 -0.08
CA LEU A 488 19.30 -5.62 0.60
C LEU A 488 19.97 -6.75 1.40
N ILE A 489 19.20 -7.74 1.84
CA ILE A 489 19.69 -8.92 2.58
C ILE A 489 19.79 -10.18 1.70
N ASP A 490 19.65 -10.04 0.38
CA ASP A 490 19.74 -11.16 -0.56
C ASP A 490 21.15 -11.80 -0.53
N PRO A 491 21.27 -13.14 -0.57
CA PRO A 491 22.58 -13.79 -0.56
C PRO A 491 23.47 -13.43 -1.77
N ARG A 492 22.91 -12.92 -2.87
CA ARG A 492 23.63 -12.60 -4.10
C ARG A 492 24.13 -11.16 -4.09
N PHE A 493 25.43 -10.98 -4.35
CA PHE A 493 26.08 -9.66 -4.33
C PHE A 493 25.42 -8.66 -5.29
N ASN A 494 25.13 -9.05 -6.53
CA ASN A 494 24.59 -8.10 -7.51
C ASN A 494 23.17 -7.65 -7.17
N VAL A 495 22.37 -8.50 -6.50
CA VAL A 495 21.02 -8.14 -6.05
C VAL A 495 21.11 -7.11 -4.92
N ARG A 496 22.02 -7.30 -3.95
CA ARG A 496 22.25 -6.32 -2.89
C ARG A 496 22.76 -4.99 -3.43
N PHE A 497 23.72 -5.03 -4.36
CA PHE A 497 24.24 -3.84 -5.03
C PHE A 497 23.12 -3.06 -5.73
N GLU A 498 22.29 -3.74 -6.53
CA GLU A 498 21.16 -3.11 -7.22
C GLU A 498 20.09 -2.62 -6.23
N ALA A 499 19.88 -3.33 -5.11
CA ALA A 499 18.95 -2.90 -4.07
C ALA A 499 19.38 -1.55 -3.46
N ILE A 500 20.68 -1.35 -3.19
CA ILE A 500 21.17 -0.05 -2.70
C ILE A 500 20.92 1.06 -3.72
N LEU A 501 21.17 0.80 -5.02
CA LEU A 501 20.91 1.76 -6.09
C LEU A 501 19.41 2.06 -6.23
N ALA A 502 18.56 1.03 -6.14
CA ALA A 502 17.12 1.16 -6.19
C ALA A 502 16.59 1.98 -5.02
N VAL A 503 17.08 1.73 -3.80
CA VAL A 503 16.75 2.51 -2.60
C VAL A 503 17.17 3.97 -2.75
N ALA A 504 18.34 4.27 -3.33
CA ALA A 504 18.76 5.65 -3.58
C ALA A 504 17.86 6.42 -4.57
N ARG A 505 17.03 5.72 -5.36
CA ARG A 505 16.01 6.31 -6.26
C ARG A 505 14.66 6.50 -5.58
N MET A 506 14.44 5.90 -4.42
CA MET A 506 13.19 5.98 -3.66
C MET A 506 13.05 7.33 -2.95
N PRO A 507 11.80 7.76 -2.66
CA PRO A 507 11.57 8.81 -1.67
C PRO A 507 12.16 8.41 -0.32
N ALA A 508 12.57 9.40 0.49
CA ALA A 508 13.06 9.16 1.83
C ALA A 508 12.04 8.37 2.66
N ASP A 509 12.45 7.20 3.15
CA ASP A 509 11.70 6.32 4.02
C ASP A 509 12.59 5.88 5.18
N PRO A 510 12.16 6.03 6.44
CA PRO A 510 13.03 5.75 7.57
C PRO A 510 13.57 4.32 7.62
N ARG A 511 12.75 3.35 7.19
CA ARG A 511 13.11 1.93 7.22
C ARG A 511 14.19 1.62 6.18
N LEU A 512 14.11 2.26 5.01
CA LEU A 512 15.14 2.15 3.98
C LEU A 512 16.46 2.79 4.44
N THR A 513 16.39 3.95 5.11
CA THR A 513 17.58 4.58 5.70
C THR A 513 18.24 3.67 6.73
N ASP A 514 17.48 3.12 7.67
CA ASP A 514 18.01 2.24 8.73
C ASP A 514 18.65 0.97 8.13
N ALA A 515 18.05 0.41 7.07
CA ALA A 515 18.64 -0.72 6.37
C ALA A 515 19.93 -0.37 5.64
N LEU A 516 20.02 0.82 5.04
CA LEU A 516 21.28 1.30 4.47
C LEU A 516 22.37 1.55 5.52
N ILE A 517 22.00 2.00 6.73
CA ILE A 517 22.94 2.12 7.85
C ILE A 517 23.51 0.74 8.20
N ALA A 518 22.65 -0.28 8.31
CA ALA A 518 23.11 -1.65 8.56
C ALA A 518 24.06 -2.17 7.46
N VAL A 519 23.81 -1.85 6.19
CA VAL A 519 24.70 -2.22 5.08
C VAL A 519 26.02 -1.42 5.12
N LEU A 520 26.00 -0.16 5.57
CA LEU A 520 27.20 0.64 5.77
C LEU A 520 28.12 0.05 6.84
N GLU A 521 27.52 -0.47 7.92
CA GLU A 521 28.21 -1.08 9.07
C GLU A 521 28.63 -2.54 8.83
N ASP A 522 28.24 -3.16 7.72
CA ASP A 522 28.59 -4.53 7.36
C ASP A 522 30.05 -4.68 6.89
N ASP A 523 30.58 -5.90 6.89
CA ASP A 523 31.98 -6.24 6.61
C ASP A 523 32.36 -6.17 5.11
N SER A 524 31.45 -5.74 4.23
CA SER A 524 31.64 -5.73 2.77
C SER A 524 31.95 -4.32 2.24
N PRO A 525 33.23 -3.96 2.01
CA PRO A 525 33.63 -2.57 1.72
C PRO A 525 32.99 -2.02 0.44
N ALA A 526 32.79 -2.89 -0.56
CA ALA A 526 32.17 -2.52 -1.83
C ALA A 526 30.70 -2.09 -1.64
N LEU A 527 29.96 -2.74 -0.74
CA LEU A 527 28.57 -2.39 -0.47
C LEU A 527 28.47 -1.19 0.47
N SER A 528 29.36 -1.10 1.48
CA SER A 528 29.44 0.05 2.39
C SER A 528 29.68 1.36 1.65
N VAL A 529 30.54 1.34 0.62
CA VAL A 529 30.80 2.50 -0.25
C VAL A 529 29.51 2.99 -0.94
N VAL A 530 28.73 2.07 -1.51
CA VAL A 530 27.49 2.41 -2.24
C VAL A 530 26.39 2.81 -1.25
N ALA A 531 26.34 2.17 -0.07
CA ALA A 531 25.41 2.51 1.00
C ALA A 531 25.66 3.92 1.54
N ALA A 532 26.93 4.31 1.75
CA ALA A 532 27.28 5.68 2.12
C ALA A 532 26.78 6.70 1.09
N TRP A 533 26.99 6.43 -0.20
CA TRP A 533 26.47 7.28 -1.29
C TRP A 533 24.94 7.36 -1.27
N ALA A 534 24.25 6.23 -1.09
CA ALA A 534 22.79 6.17 -1.04
C ALA A 534 22.23 6.93 0.17
N LEU A 535 22.86 6.82 1.34
CA LEU A 535 22.53 7.61 2.54
C LEU A 535 22.71 9.10 2.29
N GLY A 536 23.75 9.52 1.57
CA GLY A 536 23.93 10.91 1.14
C GLY A 536 22.82 11.45 0.21
N LYS A 537 22.03 10.57 -0.42
CA LYS A 537 20.90 10.94 -1.29
C LYS A 537 19.57 11.01 -0.55
N ILE A 538 19.29 10.05 0.33
CA ILE A 538 17.96 9.88 0.95
C ILE A 538 17.94 10.13 2.47
N GLY A 539 19.10 10.25 3.11
CA GLY A 539 19.26 10.29 4.57
C GLY A 539 19.17 11.68 5.21
N GLY A 540 18.99 12.76 4.43
CA GLY A 540 19.11 14.14 4.97
C GLY A 540 18.09 14.54 6.02
N SER A 541 16.96 13.83 6.12
CA SER A 541 15.93 14.10 7.14
C SER A 541 16.15 13.32 8.44
N GLN A 542 17.12 12.41 8.48
CA GLN A 542 17.29 11.42 9.54
C GLN A 542 18.62 11.62 10.28
N PRO A 543 18.60 12.05 11.56
CA PRO A 543 19.83 12.23 12.34
C PRO A 543 20.70 10.98 12.43
N THR A 544 20.08 9.80 12.48
CA THR A 544 20.77 8.50 12.52
C THR A 544 21.65 8.26 11.30
N ALA A 545 21.25 8.76 10.12
CA ALA A 545 22.07 8.67 8.92
C ALA A 545 23.35 9.52 9.03
N HIS A 546 23.24 10.70 9.64
CA HIS A 546 24.40 11.55 9.92
C HIS A 546 25.35 10.91 10.93
N ASP A 547 24.82 10.35 12.01
CA ASP A 547 25.62 9.64 13.03
C ASP A 547 26.37 8.45 12.44
N ALA A 548 25.70 7.61 11.64
CA ALA A 548 26.30 6.46 11.00
C ALA A 548 27.40 6.85 10.00
N LEU A 549 27.16 7.89 9.18
CA LEU A 549 28.17 8.41 8.26
C LEU A 549 29.37 9.03 9.00
N ARG A 550 29.14 9.70 10.14
CA ARG A 550 30.23 10.18 11.01
C ARG A 550 31.04 9.03 11.60
N ALA A 551 30.40 7.95 12.04
CA ALA A 551 31.10 6.76 12.49
C ALA A 551 31.95 6.12 11.37
N ALA A 552 31.43 6.09 10.14
CA ALA A 552 32.12 5.54 8.98
C ALA A 552 33.41 6.32 8.59
N LEU A 553 33.61 7.54 9.09
CA LEU A 553 34.90 8.26 8.96
C LEU A 553 36.06 7.52 9.64
N GLN A 554 35.76 6.65 10.61
CA GLN A 554 36.74 5.82 11.32
C GLN A 554 36.86 4.41 10.73
N SER A 555 36.27 4.14 9.56
CA SER A 555 36.35 2.83 8.90
C SER A 555 37.80 2.44 8.58
N GLN A 556 38.15 1.15 8.62
CA GLN A 556 39.47 0.68 8.18
C GLN A 556 39.73 0.87 6.67
N TYR A 557 38.68 1.10 5.86
CA TYR A 557 38.77 1.22 4.41
C TYR A 557 38.70 2.69 3.96
N ARG A 558 39.76 3.20 3.34
CA ARG A 558 39.83 4.58 2.81
C ARG A 558 38.73 4.91 1.81
N SER A 559 38.30 3.94 1.01
CA SER A 559 37.19 4.10 0.07
C SER A 559 35.86 4.38 0.78
N VAL A 560 35.59 3.71 1.90
CA VAL A 560 34.39 3.92 2.72
C VAL A 560 34.46 5.29 3.38
N GLN A 561 35.60 5.64 3.98
CA GLN A 561 35.83 6.96 4.57
C GLN A 561 35.54 8.07 3.53
N ALA A 562 36.12 7.98 2.33
CA ALA A 562 35.96 8.99 1.28
C ALA A 562 34.50 9.15 0.82
N HIS A 563 33.72 8.06 0.76
CA HIS A 563 32.30 8.13 0.41
C HIS A 563 31.45 8.66 1.56
N ALA A 564 31.78 8.33 2.80
CA ALA A 564 31.13 8.91 3.98
C ALA A 564 31.33 10.43 4.04
N VAL A 565 32.56 10.90 3.82
CA VAL A 565 32.89 12.34 3.72
C VAL A 565 32.05 13.04 2.64
N ARG A 566 31.95 12.44 1.44
CA ARG A 566 31.16 13.00 0.35
C ARG A 566 29.66 13.01 0.67
N ALA A 567 29.16 11.94 1.29
CA ALA A 567 27.77 11.81 1.69
C ALA A 567 27.40 12.87 2.73
N LEU A 568 28.22 13.08 3.76
CA LEU A 568 28.05 14.14 4.76
C LEU A 568 28.03 15.54 4.12
N GLY A 569 28.89 15.78 3.13
CA GLY A 569 28.86 17.01 2.34
C GLY A 569 27.57 17.18 1.52
N SER A 570 27.03 16.09 0.97
CA SER A 570 25.71 16.10 0.28
C SER A 570 24.54 16.33 1.24
N LEU A 571 24.66 15.89 2.50
CA LEU A 571 23.68 16.16 3.55
C LEU A 571 23.86 17.52 4.23
N ALA A 572 24.87 18.31 3.80
CA ALA A 572 25.24 19.59 4.40
C ALA A 572 25.49 19.51 5.92
N ASP A 573 26.08 18.42 6.40
CA ASP A 573 26.42 18.27 7.81
C ASP A 573 27.65 19.14 8.14
N THR A 574 27.45 20.26 8.81
CA THR A 574 28.54 21.17 9.20
C THR A 574 29.29 20.71 10.44
N THR A 575 28.75 19.76 11.21
CA THR A 575 29.36 19.31 12.47
C THR A 575 30.67 18.54 12.27
N VAL A 576 30.95 18.11 11.04
CA VAL A 576 32.16 17.37 10.69
C VAL A 576 33.34 18.26 10.30
N ALA A 577 33.16 19.58 10.23
CA ALA A 577 34.18 20.52 9.75
C ALA A 577 35.54 20.32 10.45
N ASP A 578 35.57 20.33 11.78
CA ASP A 578 36.82 20.18 12.56
C ASP A 578 37.49 18.82 12.32
N ALA A 579 36.69 17.75 12.26
CA ALA A 579 37.19 16.41 11.99
C ALA A 579 37.80 16.30 10.58
N LEU A 580 37.16 16.90 9.57
CA LEU A 580 37.65 16.91 8.20
C LEU A 580 38.91 17.78 8.03
N LEU A 581 39.02 18.89 8.76
CA LEU A 581 40.22 19.72 8.80
C LEU A 581 41.41 18.93 9.35
N GLN A 582 41.24 18.30 10.52
CA GLN A 582 42.28 17.47 11.12
C GLN A 582 42.68 16.30 10.21
N GLN A 583 41.70 15.68 9.54
CA GLN A 583 41.94 14.58 8.62
C GLN A 583 42.70 15.04 7.36
N LEU A 584 42.38 16.21 6.80
CA LEU A 584 43.05 16.74 5.61
C LEU A 584 44.55 17.01 5.83
N GLU A 585 44.93 17.41 7.05
CA GLU A 585 46.32 17.71 7.43
C GLU A 585 47.20 16.45 7.49
N HIS A 586 46.66 15.34 8.00
CA HIS A 586 47.45 14.14 8.30
C HIS A 586 47.27 12.99 7.29
N GLU A 587 46.25 13.06 6.43
CA GLU A 587 45.92 11.99 5.49
C GLU A 587 46.89 11.93 4.30
N THR A 588 47.23 10.71 3.90
CA THR A 588 48.13 10.43 2.77
C THR A 588 47.40 9.87 1.55
N ASP A 589 46.21 9.30 1.72
CA ASP A 589 45.41 8.79 0.60
C ASP A 589 44.79 9.92 -0.23
N ASP A 590 45.19 10.05 -1.49
CA ASP A 590 44.72 11.11 -2.39
C ASP A 590 43.20 11.08 -2.60
N GLY A 591 42.58 9.90 -2.64
CA GLY A 591 41.14 9.75 -2.84
C GLY A 591 40.34 10.34 -1.67
N LEU A 592 40.82 10.13 -0.44
CA LEU A 592 40.23 10.69 0.77
C LEU A 592 40.53 12.17 0.94
N ARG A 593 41.78 12.61 0.69
CA ARG A 593 42.12 14.05 0.71
C ARG A 593 41.24 14.84 -0.24
N MET A 594 40.97 14.29 -1.43
CA MET A 594 40.10 14.90 -2.43
C MET A 594 38.65 14.97 -1.93
N ALA A 595 38.18 13.93 -1.26
CA ALA A 595 36.85 13.94 -0.64
C ALA A 595 36.74 15.01 0.45
N CYS A 596 37.72 15.10 1.35
CA CYS A 596 37.77 16.12 2.41
C CYS A 596 37.80 17.53 1.82
N ALA A 597 38.69 17.79 0.85
CA ALA A 597 38.78 19.08 0.17
C ALA A 597 37.46 19.47 -0.50
N SER A 598 36.86 18.54 -1.24
CA SER A 598 35.57 18.75 -1.92
C SER A 598 34.45 19.08 -0.93
N THR A 599 34.35 18.32 0.17
CA THR A 599 33.31 18.49 1.18
C THR A 599 33.49 19.77 1.99
N LEU A 600 34.70 20.10 2.44
CA LEU A 600 35.00 21.37 3.12
C LEU A 600 34.64 22.57 2.24
N GLY A 601 34.94 22.49 0.94
CA GLY A 601 34.53 23.48 -0.05
C GLY A 601 33.01 23.61 -0.17
N LYS A 602 32.27 22.48 -0.24
CA LYS A 602 30.79 22.48 -0.31
C LYS A 602 30.12 23.01 0.95
N LEU A 603 30.68 22.72 2.11
CA LEU A 603 30.18 23.19 3.40
C LEU A 603 30.53 24.67 3.65
N GLY A 604 31.44 25.25 2.85
CA GLY A 604 31.84 26.65 2.97
C GLY A 604 32.69 26.93 4.22
N VAL A 605 33.53 25.97 4.64
CA VAL A 605 34.36 26.10 5.85
C VAL A 605 35.55 27.04 5.59
N SER A 606 35.48 28.28 6.08
CA SER A 606 36.53 29.30 5.87
C SER A 606 37.88 28.90 6.47
N GLU A 607 37.88 28.12 7.56
CA GLU A 607 39.08 27.60 8.20
C GLU A 607 39.86 26.64 7.29
N ALA A 608 39.20 26.02 6.31
CA ALA A 608 39.83 25.11 5.36
C ALA A 608 40.71 25.82 4.32
N ILE A 609 40.61 27.15 4.17
CA ILE A 609 41.33 27.89 3.13
C ILE A 609 42.85 27.68 3.24
N GLY A 610 43.42 27.79 4.46
CA GLY A 610 44.85 27.58 4.69
C GLY A 610 45.31 26.17 4.29
N PRO A 611 44.74 25.11 4.88
CA PRO A 611 45.03 23.72 4.51
C PRO A 611 44.83 23.41 3.02
N LEU A 612 43.78 23.94 2.38
CA LEU A 612 43.53 23.77 0.95
C LEU A 612 44.58 24.45 0.07
N LEU A 613 45.05 25.64 0.46
CA LEU A 613 46.14 26.33 -0.23
C LEU A 613 47.47 25.58 -0.10
N GLN A 614 47.76 25.03 1.08
CA GLN A 614 48.94 24.18 1.28
C GLN A 614 48.87 22.91 0.43
N LEU A 615 47.69 22.29 0.31
CA LEU A 615 47.49 21.13 -0.54
C LEU A 615 47.62 21.48 -2.03
N LEU A 616 47.07 22.62 -2.44
CA LEU A 616 47.21 23.17 -3.79
C LEU A 616 48.69 23.38 -4.16
N ASP A 617 49.52 23.78 -3.20
CA ASP A 617 50.96 24.02 -3.37
C ASP A 617 51.81 22.74 -3.27
N THR A 618 51.43 21.77 -2.45
CA THR A 618 52.27 20.57 -2.26
C THR A 618 51.91 19.41 -3.20
N SER A 619 50.68 19.38 -3.73
CA SER A 619 50.21 18.23 -4.52
C SER A 619 50.79 18.17 -5.95
N PRO A 620 51.36 17.02 -6.36
CA PRO A 620 51.80 16.80 -7.73
C PRO A 620 50.65 16.47 -8.70
N ASP A 621 49.51 15.96 -8.19
CA ASP A 621 48.36 15.59 -9.02
C ASP A 621 47.53 16.82 -9.46
N GLU A 622 47.35 16.96 -10.77
CA GLU A 622 46.55 18.03 -11.37
C GLU A 622 45.07 17.95 -10.96
N THR A 623 44.54 16.74 -10.78
CA THR A 623 43.14 16.55 -10.38
C THR A 623 42.90 17.06 -8.97
N MET A 624 43.77 16.70 -8.03
CA MET A 624 43.75 17.22 -6.66
C MET A 624 43.87 18.76 -6.63
N ARG A 625 44.80 19.35 -7.39
CA ARG A 625 44.95 20.80 -7.45
C ARG A 625 43.69 21.49 -7.98
N ALA A 626 43.10 20.95 -9.04
CA ALA A 626 41.85 21.47 -9.58
C ALA A 626 40.69 21.38 -8.57
N GLU A 627 40.59 20.28 -7.80
CA GLU A 627 39.57 20.15 -6.74
C GLU A 627 39.81 21.12 -5.58
N CYS A 628 41.06 21.34 -5.15
CA CYS A 628 41.38 22.33 -4.13
C CYS A 628 41.02 23.74 -4.59
N ALA A 629 41.33 24.08 -5.84
CA ALA A 629 40.94 25.37 -6.42
C ALA A 629 39.41 25.51 -6.52
N LEU A 630 38.69 24.45 -6.89
CA LEU A 630 37.23 24.45 -6.89
C LEU A 630 36.66 24.62 -5.47
N ALA A 631 37.23 23.94 -4.47
CA ALA A 631 36.84 24.06 -3.07
C ALA A 631 37.06 25.48 -2.54
N LEU A 632 38.22 26.07 -2.80
CA LEU A 632 38.53 27.47 -2.48
C LEU A 632 37.57 28.45 -3.16
N ALA A 633 37.22 28.19 -4.43
CA ALA A 633 36.26 28.99 -5.17
C ALA A 633 34.82 28.88 -4.65
N ARG A 634 34.44 27.72 -4.06
CA ARG A 634 33.14 27.54 -3.38
C ARG A 634 33.09 28.32 -2.07
N ILE A 635 34.18 28.34 -1.31
CA ILE A 635 34.26 29.07 -0.03
C ILE A 635 34.22 30.58 -0.25
N ALA A 636 35.05 31.09 -1.17
CA ALA A 636 35.27 32.54 -1.32
C ALA A 636 34.53 33.18 -2.51
N GLY A 637 33.73 32.42 -3.26
CA GLY A 637 33.12 32.91 -4.50
C GLY A 637 31.97 32.04 -5.04
N ASN A 638 31.73 32.13 -6.34
CA ASN A 638 30.66 31.42 -7.02
C ASN A 638 31.19 30.22 -7.84
N GLU A 639 30.79 29.01 -7.46
CA GLU A 639 31.13 27.76 -8.18
C GLU A 639 30.82 27.82 -9.69
N THR A 640 29.66 28.38 -10.06
CA THR A 640 29.19 28.39 -11.45
C THR A 640 30.11 29.22 -12.34
N ASP A 641 30.54 30.38 -11.83
CA ASP A 641 31.44 31.28 -12.55
C ASP A 641 32.85 30.69 -12.67
N PHE A 642 33.33 30.04 -11.60
CA PHE A 642 34.62 29.35 -11.59
C PHE A 642 34.66 28.20 -12.61
N ILE A 643 33.64 27.34 -12.65
CA ILE A 643 33.57 26.21 -13.60
C ILE A 643 33.51 26.72 -15.04
N ARG A 644 32.74 27.80 -15.30
CA ARG A 644 32.69 28.43 -16.62
C ARG A 644 34.09 28.91 -17.04
N LEU A 645 34.78 29.61 -16.13
CA LEU A 645 36.11 30.15 -16.38
C LEU A 645 37.14 29.02 -16.60
N PHE A 646 37.13 27.98 -15.77
CA PHE A 646 37.97 26.79 -15.90
C PHE A 646 37.85 26.15 -17.29
N ARG A 647 36.61 25.95 -17.78
CA ARG A 647 36.36 25.38 -19.11
C ARG A 647 36.87 26.28 -20.24
N GLN A 648 36.63 27.58 -20.14
CA GLN A 648 37.08 28.56 -21.14
C GLN A 648 38.62 28.63 -21.21
N MET A 649 39.29 28.69 -20.06
CA MET A 649 40.74 28.73 -19.99
C MET A 649 41.41 27.44 -20.48
N LYS A 650 40.76 26.28 -20.33
CA LYS A 650 41.24 25.02 -20.92
C LYS A 650 41.22 25.04 -22.46
N MET A 651 40.30 25.79 -23.07
CA MET A 651 40.19 25.91 -24.53
C MET A 651 41.09 27.02 -25.11
N ALA A 652 41.13 28.19 -24.47
CA ALA A 652 41.87 29.35 -24.95
C ALA A 652 42.35 30.25 -23.80
N ALA A 653 43.37 29.80 -23.08
CA ALA A 653 43.88 30.45 -21.86
C ALA A 653 44.19 31.96 -22.03
N ALA A 654 44.95 32.33 -23.07
CA ALA A 654 45.34 33.72 -23.34
C ALA A 654 44.12 34.61 -23.63
N VAL A 655 43.27 34.20 -24.58
CA VAL A 655 42.07 34.94 -24.99
C VAL A 655 41.11 35.13 -23.82
N THR A 656 40.84 34.06 -23.07
CA THR A 656 39.97 34.12 -21.89
C THR A 656 40.56 35.02 -20.81
N SER A 657 41.87 34.92 -20.53
CA SER A 657 42.54 35.78 -19.54
C SER A 657 42.44 37.25 -19.92
N THR A 658 42.69 37.61 -21.19
CA THR A 658 42.54 38.99 -21.68
C THR A 658 41.10 39.50 -21.53
N GLN A 659 40.10 38.70 -21.92
CA GLN A 659 38.69 39.07 -21.80
C GLN A 659 38.29 39.33 -20.35
N VAL A 660 38.67 38.43 -19.44
CA VAL A 660 38.35 38.54 -18.01
C VAL A 660 39.08 39.71 -17.37
N LEU A 661 40.37 39.89 -17.63
CA LEU A 661 41.13 41.04 -17.13
C LEU A 661 40.57 42.37 -17.63
N THR A 662 40.12 42.44 -18.89
CA THR A 662 39.46 43.65 -19.43
C THR A 662 38.12 43.93 -18.73
N GLN A 663 37.35 42.87 -18.42
CA GLN A 663 36.11 43.01 -17.65
C GLN A 663 36.39 43.48 -16.21
N ILE A 664 37.41 42.92 -15.57
CA ILE A 664 37.88 43.32 -14.24
C ILE A 664 38.32 44.79 -14.29
N GLU A 665 39.16 45.21 -15.24
CA GLU A 665 39.62 46.60 -15.38
C GLU A 665 38.46 47.59 -15.44
N ARG A 666 37.44 47.31 -16.28
CA ARG A 666 36.23 48.12 -16.39
C ARG A 666 35.45 48.19 -15.09
N ARG A 667 35.45 47.12 -14.30
CA ARG A 667 34.74 47.06 -13.01
C ARG A 667 35.42 47.91 -11.94
N PHE A 668 36.75 47.95 -11.94
CA PHE A 668 37.55 48.78 -11.04
C PHE A 668 37.64 50.26 -11.50
N ALA A 669 36.96 50.62 -12.61
CA ALA A 669 36.83 51.99 -13.04
C ALA A 669 35.95 52.79 -12.05
N GLY A 670 36.58 53.55 -11.16
CA GLY A 670 35.92 54.47 -10.22
C GLY A 670 36.02 54.11 -8.73
N THR A 671 36.76 53.04 -8.36
CA THR A 671 37.09 52.74 -6.95
C THR A 671 38.37 53.45 -6.52
N PRO A 672 38.31 54.47 -5.62
CA PRO A 672 39.44 55.35 -5.31
C PRO A 672 40.50 54.75 -4.37
N THR A 673 40.36 53.50 -3.93
CA THR A 673 41.06 52.96 -2.75
C THR A 673 42.27 52.05 -3.03
N TRP A 674 42.56 51.68 -4.29
CA TRP A 674 43.72 50.83 -4.62
C TRP A 674 44.56 51.40 -5.77
N PRO A 675 45.55 52.28 -5.47
CA PRO A 675 46.38 52.92 -6.46
C PRO A 675 47.19 51.91 -7.28
N GLY A 676 47.25 52.07 -8.60
CA GLY A 676 48.11 51.27 -9.49
C GLY A 676 47.55 49.90 -9.92
N LEU A 677 46.58 49.32 -9.20
CA LEU A 677 46.02 48.00 -9.56
C LEU A 677 45.35 48.03 -10.95
N ARG A 678 44.60 49.09 -11.27
CA ARG A 678 43.91 49.19 -12.57
C ARG A 678 44.90 49.21 -13.74
N ASP A 679 45.97 50.00 -13.62
CA ASP A 679 47.00 50.08 -14.65
C ASP A 679 47.77 48.76 -14.78
N ALA A 680 48.01 48.07 -13.66
CA ALA A 680 48.57 46.73 -13.65
C ALA A 680 47.65 45.72 -14.35
N ILE A 681 46.35 45.70 -14.06
CA ILE A 681 45.37 44.81 -14.71
C ILE A 681 45.28 45.08 -16.22
N ARG A 682 45.27 46.35 -16.65
CA ARG A 682 45.28 46.72 -18.07
C ARG A 682 46.52 46.16 -18.77
N LYS A 683 47.70 46.37 -18.18
CA LYS A 683 48.96 45.87 -18.73
C LYS A 683 49.04 44.33 -18.69
N CYS A 684 48.44 43.69 -17.69
CA CYS A 684 48.28 42.23 -17.66
C CYS A 684 47.41 41.72 -18.82
N ALA A 685 46.33 42.43 -19.18
CA ALA A 685 45.46 42.07 -20.29
C ALA A 685 46.19 42.15 -21.65
N GLU A 686 47.04 43.18 -21.83
CA GLU A 686 47.92 43.37 -22.99
C GLU A 686 48.95 42.24 -23.10
N LEU A 687 49.61 41.88 -21.99
CA LEU A 687 50.56 40.76 -21.93
C LEU A 687 49.87 39.41 -22.23
N CYS A 688 48.68 39.19 -21.68
CA CYS A 688 47.89 37.99 -22.00
C CYS A 688 47.51 37.92 -23.49
N ALA A 689 47.24 39.07 -24.14
CA ALA A 689 46.94 39.12 -25.57
C ALA A 689 48.16 38.78 -26.45
N GLN A 690 49.37 38.94 -25.90
CA GLN A 690 50.65 38.55 -26.50
C GLN A 690 51.07 37.12 -26.12
N ASP A 691 50.17 36.33 -25.52
CA ASP A 691 50.41 34.97 -25.00
C ASP A 691 51.48 34.91 -23.88
N GLN A 692 51.78 36.05 -23.26
CA GLN A 692 52.76 36.22 -22.19
C GLN A 692 52.11 36.10 -20.80
N ILE A 693 51.39 35.00 -20.55
CA ILE A 693 50.62 34.80 -19.30
C ILE A 693 51.55 34.76 -18.07
N LYS A 694 52.77 34.23 -18.20
CA LYS A 694 53.73 34.18 -17.09
C LYS A 694 54.14 35.57 -16.62
N GLU A 695 54.40 36.48 -17.55
CA GLU A 695 54.77 37.87 -17.27
C GLU A 695 53.57 38.67 -16.76
N ALA A 696 52.38 38.40 -17.30
CA ALA A 696 51.12 38.96 -16.78
C ALA A 696 50.88 38.54 -15.32
N ALA A 697 51.15 37.29 -14.96
CA ALA A 697 50.95 36.83 -13.59
C ALA A 697 51.94 37.46 -12.60
N MET A 698 53.23 37.56 -12.94
CA MET A 698 54.21 38.26 -12.09
C MET A 698 53.79 39.71 -11.83
N LEU A 699 53.38 40.43 -12.87
CA LEU A 699 52.88 41.81 -12.76
C LEU A 699 51.62 41.90 -11.89
N LEU A 700 50.68 40.95 -12.05
CA LEU A 700 49.50 40.87 -11.21
C LEU A 700 49.87 40.56 -9.75
N GLY A 701 50.84 39.68 -9.52
CA GLY A 701 51.34 39.33 -8.19
C GLY A 701 51.92 40.53 -7.45
N GLU A 702 52.80 41.30 -8.09
CA GLU A 702 53.35 42.54 -7.54
C GLU A 702 52.25 43.56 -7.18
N ALA A 703 51.24 43.68 -8.06
CA ALA A 703 50.11 44.58 -7.83
C ALA A 703 49.17 44.11 -6.69
N LEU A 704 49.10 42.80 -6.44
CA LEU A 704 48.27 42.19 -5.40
C LEU A 704 48.96 42.11 -4.02
N GLN A 705 50.28 42.15 -3.93
CA GLN A 705 51.02 42.09 -2.66
C GLN A 705 50.62 43.17 -1.64
N PRO A 706 50.42 44.46 -2.01
CA PRO A 706 49.92 45.48 -1.08
C PRO A 706 48.39 45.44 -0.98
N LEU A 707 47.80 44.26 -0.72
CA LEU A 707 46.35 44.07 -0.65
C LEU A 707 45.75 44.96 0.46
N PRO A 708 44.98 46.02 0.15
CA PRO A 708 44.49 46.93 1.19
C PRO A 708 43.40 46.24 2.03
N ALA A 709 43.50 46.36 3.35
CA ALA A 709 42.53 45.77 4.26
C ALA A 709 41.10 46.31 3.98
N GLY A 710 40.12 45.41 3.90
CA GLY A 710 38.70 45.76 3.70
C GLY A 710 38.25 45.96 2.25
N VAL A 711 39.12 45.74 1.26
CA VAL A 711 38.73 45.77 -0.18
C VAL A 711 37.92 44.52 -0.56
N PHE A 712 38.30 43.37 -0.01
CA PHE A 712 37.58 42.10 -0.12
C PHE A 712 37.27 41.55 1.27
N ASP A 713 36.40 40.54 1.34
CA ASP A 713 36.19 39.74 2.54
C ASP A 713 37.48 39.00 2.95
N ALA A 714 37.49 38.45 4.17
CA ALA A 714 38.68 37.83 4.74
C ALA A 714 39.12 36.60 3.94
N GLU A 715 38.15 35.81 3.46
CA GLU A 715 38.37 34.60 2.68
C GLU A 715 39.05 34.90 1.34
N ARG A 716 38.52 35.85 0.54
CA ARG A 716 39.14 36.21 -0.74
C ARG A 716 40.50 36.85 -0.55
N SER A 717 40.65 37.67 0.49
CA SER A 717 41.92 38.34 0.78
C SER A 717 43.03 37.32 1.03
N LEU A 718 42.75 36.25 1.78
CA LEU A 718 43.72 35.19 2.09
C LEU A 718 44.11 34.37 0.85
N ILE A 719 43.14 34.05 -0.01
CA ILE A 719 43.40 33.31 -1.27
C ILE A 719 44.18 34.19 -2.26
N LEU A 720 43.79 35.45 -2.43
CA LEU A 720 44.46 36.39 -3.34
C LEU A 720 45.88 36.69 -2.89
N ALA A 721 46.14 36.82 -1.58
CA ALA A 721 47.48 37.00 -1.04
C ALA A 721 48.38 35.78 -1.37
N SER A 722 47.83 34.57 -1.27
CA SER A 722 48.56 33.34 -1.62
C SER A 722 48.80 33.21 -3.12
N CYS A 723 47.84 33.59 -3.96
CA CYS A 723 48.04 33.68 -5.42
C CYS A 723 49.15 34.68 -5.76
N ALA A 724 49.15 35.85 -5.12
CA ALA A 724 50.15 36.89 -5.34
C ALA A 724 51.55 36.42 -4.94
N HIS A 725 51.67 35.69 -3.83
CA HIS A 725 52.92 35.09 -3.40
C HIS A 725 53.46 34.10 -4.45
N GLU A 726 52.63 33.17 -4.93
CA GLU A 726 53.04 32.17 -5.91
C GLU A 726 53.43 32.80 -7.26
N PHE A 727 52.69 33.81 -7.72
CA PHE A 727 53.02 34.50 -8.98
C PHE A 727 54.39 35.18 -8.95
N VAL A 728 54.80 35.74 -7.81
CA VAL A 728 56.08 36.45 -7.67
C VAL A 728 57.27 35.49 -7.53
N HIS A 729 57.09 34.34 -6.87
CA HIS A 729 58.18 33.40 -6.60
C HIS A 729 58.35 32.34 -7.70
N SER A 730 57.25 31.91 -8.33
CA SER A 730 57.22 30.77 -9.24
C SER A 730 56.67 31.10 -10.63
N GLY A 731 56.02 32.26 -10.81
CA GLY A 731 55.26 32.62 -12.01
C GLY A 731 53.95 31.83 -12.14
N VAL A 732 53.48 31.55 -13.36
CA VAL A 732 52.37 30.59 -13.61
C VAL A 732 52.92 29.17 -13.73
N SER A 733 53.58 28.70 -12.68
CA SER A 733 53.96 27.29 -12.48
C SER A 733 52.71 26.39 -12.45
N ARG A 734 51.66 26.87 -11.77
CA ARG A 734 50.37 26.18 -11.55
C ARG A 734 49.22 27.07 -12.05
N ARG A 735 48.44 26.54 -12.99
CA ARG A 735 47.38 27.28 -13.69
C ARG A 735 46.18 27.58 -12.78
N GLU A 736 46.04 26.81 -11.72
CA GLU A 736 44.96 26.87 -10.74
C GLU A 736 45.00 28.17 -9.93
N TYR A 737 46.19 28.68 -9.56
CA TYR A 737 46.33 29.99 -8.92
C TYR A 737 45.94 31.13 -9.85
N TRP A 738 46.32 31.06 -11.12
CA TRP A 738 45.92 32.06 -12.13
C TRP A 738 44.40 32.08 -12.32
N LEU A 739 43.79 30.90 -12.39
CA LEU A 739 42.33 30.76 -12.45
C LEU A 739 41.62 31.31 -11.20
N LEU A 740 42.12 30.99 -9.99
CA LEU A 740 41.59 31.49 -8.73
C LEU A 740 41.66 33.02 -8.65
N ALA A 741 42.80 33.61 -9.01
CA ALA A 741 42.97 35.05 -8.99
C ALA A 741 41.99 35.76 -9.95
N LEU A 742 41.86 35.28 -11.19
CA LEU A 742 40.90 35.82 -12.15
C LEU A 742 39.45 35.65 -11.70
N HIS A 743 39.11 34.51 -11.10
CA HIS A 743 37.77 34.24 -10.57
C HIS A 743 37.41 35.19 -9.42
N LEU A 744 38.27 35.29 -8.41
CA LEU A 744 37.99 36.07 -7.21
C LEU A 744 38.03 37.59 -7.47
N LEU A 745 38.91 38.06 -8.37
CA LEU A 745 38.89 39.45 -8.84
C LEU A 745 37.68 39.76 -9.73
N GLY A 746 37.16 38.75 -10.43
CA GLY A 746 35.98 38.84 -11.29
C GLY A 746 34.64 38.74 -10.52
N GLY A 747 34.61 38.11 -9.35
CA GLY A 747 33.41 37.88 -8.54
C GLY A 747 33.11 39.03 -7.56
N GLN A 748 32.02 39.79 -7.80
CA GLN A 748 31.53 40.93 -6.98
C GLN A 748 32.37 42.23 -6.93
N ARG A 749 31.70 43.38 -6.68
CA ARG A 749 32.33 44.72 -6.60
C ARG A 749 33.04 44.86 -5.24
N PRO A 750 34.17 45.58 -5.14
CA PRO A 750 34.80 45.90 -3.87
C PRO A 750 33.80 46.55 -2.91
N THR A 751 33.71 46.07 -1.67
CA THR A 751 32.81 46.61 -0.66
C THR A 751 33.33 47.96 -0.19
N GLY A 752 32.95 49.03 -0.90
CA GLY A 752 33.16 50.40 -0.43
C GLY A 752 32.17 50.77 0.68
N ARG A 753 32.32 50.19 1.87
CA ARG A 753 31.83 50.70 3.18
C ARG A 753 32.09 49.63 4.26
N GLY A 754 32.85 50.00 5.30
CA GLY A 754 32.89 49.22 6.53
C GLY A 754 31.51 49.20 7.17
N SER A 755 30.97 48.01 7.40
CA SER A 755 29.93 47.77 8.39
C SER A 755 30.48 46.77 9.40
N LEU A 756 30.68 47.23 10.63
CA LEU A 756 30.92 46.46 11.85
C LEU A 756 29.87 45.34 12.01
N PRO A 757 30.19 44.28 12.79
CA PRO A 757 29.30 43.14 12.98
C PRO A 757 28.05 43.58 13.75
N ILE A 758 26.86 43.22 13.26
CA ILE A 758 25.62 43.35 14.03
C ILE A 758 25.64 42.24 15.09
N SER A 759 26.01 42.62 16.31
CA SER A 759 25.79 41.83 17.52
C SER A 759 24.29 41.76 17.84
N LEU A 760 23.88 40.58 18.27
CA LEU A 760 22.62 40.25 18.93
C LEU A 760 22.23 41.31 19.97
N ASP A 761 21.01 41.82 19.88
CA ASP A 761 20.19 42.16 21.05
C ASP A 761 18.70 42.17 20.64
N GLN A 762 17.99 41.14 21.10
CA GLN A 762 16.53 41.20 21.26
C GLN A 762 16.22 42.06 22.50
N PRO A 763 15.18 42.90 22.45
CA PRO A 763 14.35 43.08 23.62
C PRO A 763 12.98 42.44 23.39
N ALA A 764 12.60 41.64 24.38
CA ALA A 764 11.30 41.05 24.55
C ALA A 764 10.18 42.09 24.40
N ASN A 765 9.13 41.72 23.67
CA ASN A 765 7.86 42.45 23.66
C ASN A 765 6.69 41.46 23.71
N THR A 766 6.26 41.17 24.94
CA THR A 766 4.84 41.16 25.37
C THR A 766 4.84 41.57 26.85
N PRO A 767 3.80 42.20 27.44
CA PRO A 767 2.43 42.36 26.92
C PRO A 767 1.84 43.79 27.04
N MET A 768 0.83 44.08 26.21
CA MET A 768 -0.48 44.62 26.59
C MET A 768 -1.50 44.32 25.49
#